data_AF-A0A2H5QKF8-F1
#
_entry.id   AF-A0A2H5QKF8-F1
#
_cell.length_a   1.000
_cell.length_b   1.000
_cell.length_c   1.000
_cell.angle_alpha   90.00
_cell.angle_beta   90.00
_cell.angle_gamma   90.00
#
_symmetry.space_group_name_H-M   'P 1'
#
loop_
_entity.id
_entity.type
_entity.pdbx_description
1 polymer ?
#
loop_
_entity_poly.entity_id
_entity_poly.type
_entity_poly.pdbx_seq_one_letter_code
_entity_poly.pdbx_strand_id
1 'polypeptide(L)'
;MSSSPSLKRSDTIADTMPDALRQSRYYMKKCFSRFVAKGKRLMKRHHLMDEVEKSIEDKIERGKVLEGLLGYILSSTQEAAVVPPNVAFAVRPNPGSWEYVKVNSEDLTVDGINVLEYLKFKETIFDQDWAKDENALELDFGAMDFSSPRLTLSSSIGNGVNYVSKFMSTTLSANSEKAKQFLDYLLALNHRGEQLMINDTLDTVDKLQAALIVAEVSISDLPKDTPYQEFQQRFKEWGFEKGWGNTAERVRETMRLFSEVLQAPDAAKLQVLFSRLPNMFNVVIFSPHGYFGQADVLGLPDTGGQVVYILDQVRALEEELLLRIKQQGLSVKPQILVVTRLIPNSKGTKCNQELEPIYDTKHSHILRIPFKTEQAILPQWDATAKILDLMEGKPDLIIGNYSDGNLVASLMASKLGITQATIAHALEKSKYEDSDAKWKELDPKYHFSCQFTADLIAMNQTDFIITSTYQEIAGSKDRPGQYESHTAFTMPGLCRVVSGINVFDPKFNIAAPGADQSVYFPYTEKQKRLTSFHPDIEELLYSKEDNSEHIGYLADRKKPIIFSMARLDTVKNITGLTEWYGKNKRLRNMVNLVVVAGFFDPSKSHDREEIAEIKKMHTLIEKYQLQGQFRWIAAQTDRYRNGELYRCIADTKGAFVQPALYEAFGLTVIEAMNCGLPTFATNQGGPAEIIIDGVSGFHIDPNNGDESSNKIADFFEKCKTDAGYWNQMSAAGRQRIYECYTWKIYANKVLNMGSIYGFWRQINKEPKEAKQRYIQMFYSLLFRKLASNVPIKVPEPLQSAQTSPVESQQPAAATGIAKPQPPASAVIDKPNQQEKTAQQKKRHVRKTMTVI
;
A
#
# COMPACT_ATOMS: atom_id res chain seq x y z
N MET A 1 14.95 44.97 17.43
CA MET A 1 14.25 43.93 18.22
C MET A 1 12.75 44.18 18.15
N SER A 2 12.02 43.28 17.53
CA SER A 2 10.69 42.84 17.98
C SER A 2 10.61 41.37 17.61
N SER A 3 10.04 40.53 18.49
CA SER A 3 9.83 39.12 18.16
C SER A 3 8.70 39.02 17.14
N SER A 4 8.89 38.23 16.08
CA SER A 4 7.79 37.80 15.22
C SER A 4 6.66 37.21 16.09
N PRO A 5 5.37 37.46 15.78
CA PRO A 5 4.27 36.98 16.59
C PRO A 5 4.17 35.45 16.49
N SER A 6 4.88 34.75 17.37
CA SER A 6 4.72 33.32 17.58
C SER A 6 3.30 33.05 18.05
N LEU A 7 2.58 32.18 17.36
CA LEU A 7 1.36 31.54 17.87
C LEU A 7 1.64 31.07 19.31
N LYS A 8 0.86 31.55 20.28
CA LYS A 8 0.90 30.95 21.62
C LYS A 8 0.37 29.53 21.48
N ARG A 9 0.89 28.63 22.30
CA ARG A 9 0.74 27.17 22.16
C ARG A 9 -0.68 26.63 22.48
N SER A 10 -1.67 27.51 22.49
CA SER A 10 -3.05 27.36 22.94
C SER A 10 -4.08 27.93 21.97
N ASP A 11 -3.68 28.83 21.07
CA ASP A 11 -4.60 29.72 20.36
C ASP A 11 -4.96 29.10 18.99
N THR A 12 -6.25 28.98 18.68
CA THR A 12 -6.72 28.37 17.43
C THR A 12 -6.62 29.33 16.24
N ILE A 13 -6.83 28.83 15.02
CA ILE A 13 -7.01 29.68 13.84
C ILE A 13 -8.27 30.54 13.98
N ALA A 14 -9.33 30.06 14.63
CA ALA A 14 -10.52 30.87 14.89
C ALA A 14 -10.23 32.07 15.83
N ASP A 15 -9.39 31.88 16.84
CA ASP A 15 -8.98 32.94 17.77
C ASP A 15 -8.06 33.97 17.09
N THR A 16 -7.16 33.50 16.22
CA THR A 16 -6.01 34.29 15.74
C THR A 16 -6.19 34.90 14.34
N MET A 17 -7.02 34.29 13.48
CA MET A 17 -7.36 34.84 12.16
C MET A 17 -8.03 36.23 12.21
N PRO A 18 -8.92 36.57 13.17
CA PRO A 18 -9.47 37.93 13.30
C PRO A 18 -8.40 39.02 13.37
N ASP A 19 -7.33 38.82 14.14
CA ASP A 19 -6.24 39.80 14.26
C ASP A 19 -5.35 39.83 13.02
N ALA A 20 -5.11 38.68 12.37
CA ALA A 20 -4.43 38.62 11.08
C ALA A 20 -5.19 39.41 9.99
N LEU A 21 -6.53 39.29 9.96
CA LEU A 21 -7.39 40.03 9.04
C LEU A 21 -7.49 41.53 9.39
N ARG A 22 -7.44 41.91 10.68
CA ARG A 22 -7.38 43.32 11.11
C ARG A 22 -6.09 44.00 10.65
N GLN A 23 -4.94 43.36 10.82
CA GLN A 23 -3.62 43.91 10.45
C GLN A 23 -3.52 44.26 8.95
N SER A 24 -4.23 43.53 8.08
CA SER A 24 -4.22 43.72 6.62
C SER A 24 -5.58 44.10 6.03
N ARG A 25 -6.47 44.73 6.81
CA ARG A 25 -7.92 44.86 6.53
C ARG A 25 -8.28 45.38 5.14
N TYR A 26 -7.53 46.34 4.59
CA TYR A 26 -7.75 46.87 3.23
C TYR A 26 -7.50 45.79 2.16
N TYR A 27 -6.31 45.20 2.15
CA TYR A 27 -5.96 44.12 1.24
C TYR A 27 -6.87 42.91 1.41
N MET A 28 -7.32 42.63 2.63
CA MET A 28 -8.21 41.50 2.90
C MET A 28 -9.60 41.69 2.32
N LYS A 29 -10.21 42.88 2.41
CA LYS A 29 -11.47 43.13 1.68
C LYS A 29 -11.30 42.97 0.17
N LYS A 30 -10.14 43.33 -0.41
CA LYS A 30 -9.82 43.10 -1.83
C LYS A 30 -9.64 41.60 -2.15
N CYS A 31 -8.96 40.82 -1.30
CA CYS A 31 -8.81 39.37 -1.47
C CYS A 31 -10.16 38.64 -1.39
N PHE A 32 -10.91 38.87 -0.32
CA PHE A 32 -12.16 38.15 -0.06
C PHE A 32 -13.28 38.49 -1.05
N SER A 33 -13.39 39.76 -1.46
CA SER A 33 -14.32 40.12 -2.54
C SER A 33 -13.95 39.44 -3.87
N ARG A 34 -12.66 39.25 -4.18
CA ARG A 34 -12.21 38.50 -5.37
C ARG A 34 -12.46 36.99 -5.27
N PHE A 35 -12.29 36.38 -4.09
CA PHE A 35 -12.68 34.98 -3.86
C PHE A 35 -14.18 34.79 -4.16
N VAL A 36 -15.03 35.67 -3.63
CA VAL A 36 -16.50 35.59 -3.73
C VAL A 36 -17.04 35.96 -5.13
N ALA A 37 -16.44 36.96 -5.77
CA ALA A 37 -16.83 37.42 -7.11
C ALA A 37 -16.43 36.45 -8.25
N LYS A 38 -15.47 35.54 -8.02
CA LYS A 38 -15.15 34.48 -8.99
C LYS A 38 -16.19 33.36 -8.96
N GLY A 39 -16.48 32.80 -10.14
CA GLY A 39 -17.34 31.63 -10.29
C GLY A 39 -16.76 30.30 -9.78
N LYS A 40 -15.50 30.27 -9.30
CA LYS A 40 -14.87 29.05 -8.80
C LYS A 40 -15.23 28.83 -7.33
N ARG A 41 -16.30 28.06 -7.11
CA ARG A 41 -16.91 27.83 -5.79
C ARG A 41 -16.09 26.95 -4.84
N LEU A 42 -15.27 26.02 -5.34
CA LEU A 42 -14.28 25.30 -4.53
C LEU A 42 -12.87 25.71 -4.98
N MET A 43 -12.12 26.33 -4.06
CA MET A 43 -10.76 26.80 -4.26
C MET A 43 -9.77 25.87 -3.55
N LYS A 44 -8.59 25.69 -4.15
CA LYS A 44 -7.45 24.96 -3.55
C LYS A 44 -6.32 25.94 -3.25
N ARG A 45 -5.33 25.59 -2.42
CA ARG A 45 -4.20 26.47 -2.01
C ARG A 45 -3.66 27.39 -3.11
N HIS A 46 -3.33 26.86 -4.29
CA HIS A 46 -2.76 27.64 -5.39
C HIS A 46 -3.75 28.69 -5.98
N HIS A 47 -5.05 28.42 -5.97
CA HIS A 47 -6.08 29.39 -6.37
C HIS A 47 -6.21 30.56 -5.38
N LEU A 48 -6.03 30.28 -4.09
CA LEU A 48 -6.06 31.31 -3.04
C LEU A 48 -4.83 32.21 -3.17
N MET A 49 -3.64 31.63 -3.35
CA MET A 49 -2.39 32.39 -3.54
C MET A 49 -2.39 33.23 -4.82
N ASP A 50 -2.90 32.70 -5.93
CA ASP A 50 -3.06 33.42 -7.21
C ASP A 50 -3.95 34.68 -7.07
N GLU A 51 -5.03 34.60 -6.28
CA GLU A 51 -5.91 35.73 -6.02
C GLU A 51 -5.40 36.70 -4.95
N VAL A 52 -4.58 36.24 -3.99
CA VAL A 52 -3.81 37.12 -3.09
C VAL A 52 -2.76 37.91 -3.87
N GLU A 53 -2.03 37.26 -4.79
CA GLU A 53 -1.05 37.94 -5.65
C GLU A 53 -1.71 39.01 -6.54
N LYS A 54 -2.91 38.75 -7.06
CA LYS A 54 -3.70 39.73 -7.83
C LYS A 54 -4.42 40.77 -6.97
N SER A 55 -4.40 40.62 -5.65
CA SER A 55 -4.94 41.60 -4.70
C SER A 55 -3.87 42.55 -4.20
N ILE A 56 -2.65 42.04 -3.95
CA ILE A 56 -1.53 42.80 -3.39
C ILE A 56 -0.44 42.93 -4.45
N GLU A 57 -0.61 43.93 -5.31
CA GLU A 57 0.29 44.22 -6.45
C GLU A 57 1.67 44.70 -6.00
N ASP A 58 1.75 45.38 -4.84
CA ASP A 58 3.02 45.74 -4.21
C ASP A 58 3.71 44.51 -3.60
N LYS A 59 4.92 44.21 -4.07
CA LYS A 59 5.67 43.02 -3.65
C LYS A 59 6.15 43.07 -2.20
N ILE A 60 6.37 44.25 -1.62
CA ILE A 60 6.87 44.44 -0.26
C ILE A 60 5.72 44.23 0.74
N GLU A 61 4.56 44.85 0.50
CA GLU A 61 3.36 44.59 1.31
C GLU A 61 2.87 43.15 1.17
N ARG A 62 2.95 42.58 -0.04
CA ARG A 62 2.65 41.16 -0.26
C ARG A 62 3.60 40.24 0.51
N GLY A 63 4.89 40.58 0.57
CA GLY A 63 5.88 39.88 1.40
C GLY A 63 5.46 39.87 2.87
N LYS A 64 5.23 41.06 3.46
CA LYS A 64 4.80 41.20 4.87
C LYS A 64 3.54 40.38 5.20
N VAL A 65 2.55 40.35 4.29
CA VAL A 65 1.30 39.59 4.50
C VAL A 65 1.53 38.07 4.45
N LEU A 66 2.41 37.61 3.55
CA LEU A 66 2.73 36.19 3.38
C LEU A 66 3.75 35.66 4.41
N GLU A 67 4.60 36.52 4.97
CA GLU A 67 5.48 36.22 6.12
C GLU A 67 4.72 36.24 7.46
N GLY A 68 3.56 36.91 7.51
CA GLY A 68 2.70 37.01 8.68
C GLY A 68 1.80 35.79 8.92
N LEU A 69 1.06 35.83 10.03
CA LEU A 69 0.12 34.78 10.45
C LEU A 69 -0.92 34.41 9.38
N LEU A 70 -1.38 35.38 8.58
CA LEU A 70 -2.30 35.08 7.48
C LEU A 70 -1.63 34.23 6.40
N GLY A 71 -0.39 34.55 6.01
CA GLY A 71 0.39 33.75 5.08
C GLY A 71 0.55 32.31 5.58
N TYR A 72 0.80 32.12 6.88
CA TYR A 72 0.79 30.80 7.51
C TYR A 72 -0.57 30.09 7.35
N ILE A 73 -1.69 30.73 7.71
CA ILE A 73 -3.05 30.15 7.59
C ILE A 73 -3.35 29.75 6.13
N LEU A 74 -3.09 30.65 5.17
CA LEU A 74 -3.33 30.41 3.75
C LEU A 74 -2.39 29.35 3.15
N SER A 75 -1.14 29.26 3.62
CA SER A 75 -0.19 28.21 3.21
C SER A 75 -0.55 26.84 3.80
N SER A 76 -1.18 26.81 4.97
CA SER A 76 -1.70 25.59 5.62
C SER A 76 -3.11 25.21 5.14
N THR A 77 -3.80 26.09 4.42
CA THR A 77 -5.12 25.82 3.84
C THR A 77 -4.99 24.81 2.70
N GLN A 78 -5.75 23.73 2.79
CA GLN A 78 -5.80 22.70 1.74
C GLN A 78 -6.84 23.09 0.68
N GLU A 79 -8.06 23.40 1.13
CA GLU A 79 -9.14 23.90 0.29
C GLU A 79 -10.04 24.91 1.02
N ALA A 80 -10.74 25.73 0.24
CA ALA A 80 -11.73 26.68 0.72
C ALA A 80 -13.00 26.61 -0.14
N ALA A 81 -14.13 26.44 0.52
CA ALA A 81 -15.46 26.49 -0.06
C ALA A 81 -15.96 27.95 -0.06
N VAL A 82 -16.57 28.40 -1.17
CA VAL A 82 -17.01 29.79 -1.38
C VAL A 82 -18.52 29.78 -1.67
N VAL A 83 -19.32 30.20 -0.69
CA VAL A 83 -20.78 30.35 -0.82
C VAL A 83 -21.12 31.79 -0.38
N PRO A 84 -21.30 32.72 -1.34
CA PRO A 84 -21.44 34.16 -1.07
C PRO A 84 -22.47 34.49 0.03
N PRO A 85 -22.16 35.41 0.97
CA PRO A 85 -20.95 36.23 1.10
C PRO A 85 -19.78 35.53 1.83
N ASN A 86 -19.91 34.25 2.17
CA ASN A 86 -18.99 33.53 3.07
C ASN A 86 -17.93 32.69 2.33
N VAL A 87 -16.77 32.53 2.97
CA VAL A 87 -15.71 31.60 2.56
C VAL A 87 -15.32 30.74 3.75
N ALA A 88 -15.46 29.41 3.62
CA ALA A 88 -15.07 28.45 4.65
C ALA A 88 -13.77 27.74 4.28
N PHE A 89 -12.78 27.74 5.17
CA PHE A 89 -11.45 27.19 4.97
C PHE A 89 -11.31 25.86 5.72
N ALA A 90 -10.76 24.84 5.06
CA ALA A 90 -10.21 23.65 5.71
C ALA A 90 -8.69 23.84 5.83
N VAL A 91 -8.24 24.16 7.05
CA VAL A 91 -6.83 24.46 7.34
C VAL A 91 -6.21 23.27 8.06
N ARG A 92 -4.98 22.92 7.68
CA ARG A 92 -4.24 21.78 8.21
C ARG A 92 -2.89 22.25 8.76
N PRO A 93 -2.81 22.69 10.04
CA PRO A 93 -1.58 23.22 10.63
C PRO A 93 -0.46 22.20 10.72
N ASN A 94 -0.80 20.93 10.97
CA ASN A 94 0.14 19.82 11.16
C ASN A 94 -0.48 18.51 10.61
N PRO A 95 0.32 17.47 10.29
CA PRO A 95 -0.21 16.17 9.90
C PRO A 95 -1.14 15.56 10.95
N GLY A 96 -2.36 15.21 10.52
CA GLY A 96 -3.45 14.71 11.37
C GLY A 96 -4.25 15.80 12.11
N SER A 97 -3.88 17.07 12.00
CA SER A 97 -4.52 18.20 12.69
C SER A 97 -5.24 19.10 11.69
N TRP A 98 -6.55 19.28 11.88
CA TRP A 98 -7.42 20.04 11.00
C TRP A 98 -8.28 21.01 11.81
N GLU A 99 -8.39 22.23 11.31
CA GLU A 99 -9.22 23.32 11.85
C GLU A 99 -10.06 23.92 10.72
N TYR A 100 -11.30 24.32 11.05
CA TYR A 100 -12.25 24.83 10.08
C TYR A 100 -12.77 26.20 10.52
N VAL A 101 -12.70 27.18 9.64
CA VAL A 101 -13.12 28.56 9.93
C VAL A 101 -13.92 29.13 8.76
N LYS A 102 -14.96 29.90 9.06
CA LYS A 102 -15.83 30.56 8.09
C LYS A 102 -15.68 32.07 8.22
N VAL A 103 -15.38 32.75 7.12
CA VAL A 103 -15.14 34.20 7.07
C VAL A 103 -16.17 34.87 6.17
N ASN A 104 -16.81 35.92 6.66
CA ASN A 104 -17.67 36.77 5.83
C ASN A 104 -16.80 37.78 5.05
N SER A 105 -16.95 37.79 3.72
CA SER A 105 -16.16 38.67 2.83
C SER A 105 -16.47 40.17 2.98
N GLU A 106 -17.64 40.52 3.49
CA GLU A 106 -18.12 41.91 3.52
C GLU A 106 -17.59 42.69 4.73
N ASP A 107 -17.53 42.08 5.92
CA ASP A 107 -17.08 42.72 7.17
C ASP A 107 -15.78 42.14 7.76
N LEU A 108 -15.36 40.95 7.30
CA LEU A 108 -14.26 40.12 7.82
C LEU A 108 -14.48 39.62 9.25
N THR A 109 -15.71 39.32 9.62
CA THR A 109 -16.03 38.43 10.77
C THR A 109 -15.55 37.01 10.50
N VAL A 110 -15.15 36.30 11.56
CA VAL A 110 -14.64 34.92 11.50
C VAL A 110 -15.38 34.09 12.54
N ASP A 111 -15.99 33.00 12.11
CA ASP A 111 -16.55 31.97 12.98
C ASP A 111 -15.66 30.73 12.94
N GLY A 112 -15.29 30.19 14.10
CA GLY A 112 -14.82 28.82 14.20
C GLY A 112 -15.99 27.86 13.94
N ILE A 113 -15.80 26.88 13.05
CA ILE A 113 -16.83 25.88 12.70
C ILE A 113 -16.29 24.47 12.88
N ASN A 114 -17.19 23.49 13.05
CA ASN A 114 -16.83 22.09 13.15
C ASN A 114 -16.81 21.38 11.78
N VAL A 115 -16.34 20.13 11.76
CA VAL A 115 -16.23 19.28 10.56
C VAL A 115 -17.56 19.19 9.80
N LEU A 116 -18.67 18.94 10.52
CA LEU A 116 -19.98 18.74 9.91
C LEU A 116 -20.52 20.03 9.28
N GLU A 117 -20.32 21.17 9.95
CA GLU A 117 -20.67 22.48 9.41
C GLU A 117 -19.86 22.80 8.14
N TYR A 118 -18.56 22.47 8.13
CA TYR A 118 -17.73 22.61 6.93
C TYR A 118 -18.22 21.71 5.79
N LEU A 119 -18.58 20.44 6.07
CA LEU A 119 -19.09 19.53 5.06
C LEU A 119 -20.43 20.00 4.48
N LYS A 120 -21.39 20.44 5.30
CA LYS A 120 -22.66 21.03 4.82
C LYS A 120 -22.44 22.31 4.01
N PHE A 121 -21.47 23.14 4.40
CA PHE A 121 -21.08 24.32 3.62
C PHE A 121 -20.42 23.97 2.28
N LYS A 122 -19.59 22.90 2.24
CA LYS A 122 -19.02 22.36 1.00
C LYS A 122 -20.10 21.71 0.11
N GLU A 123 -21.04 20.96 0.68
CA GLU A 123 -22.18 20.35 -0.02
C GLU A 123 -23.03 21.39 -0.76
N THR A 124 -23.21 22.57 -0.18
CA THR A 124 -23.97 23.69 -0.78
C THR A 124 -23.46 24.11 -2.17
N ILE A 125 -22.21 23.76 -2.53
CA ILE A 125 -21.62 24.00 -3.86
C ILE A 125 -22.10 22.99 -4.91
N PHE A 126 -22.46 21.77 -4.50
CA PHE A 126 -22.72 20.63 -5.38
C PHE A 126 -24.19 20.15 -5.32
N ASP A 127 -24.81 20.22 -4.15
CA ASP A 127 -26.14 19.69 -3.86
C ASP A 127 -26.74 20.47 -2.68
N GLN A 128 -27.43 21.58 -2.98
CA GLN A 128 -27.97 22.49 -1.96
C GLN A 128 -29.07 21.85 -1.11
N ASP A 129 -29.82 20.91 -1.68
CA ASP A 129 -30.94 20.28 -0.98
C ASP A 129 -30.40 19.20 -0.02
N TRP A 130 -29.41 18.40 -0.45
CA TRP A 130 -28.66 17.53 0.46
C TRP A 130 -27.97 18.31 1.57
N ALA A 131 -27.37 19.47 1.29
CA ALA A 131 -26.71 20.31 2.32
C ALA A 131 -27.66 20.74 3.46
N LYS A 132 -28.96 20.76 3.20
CA LYS A 132 -30.03 21.18 4.14
C LYS A 132 -30.84 20.02 4.72
N ASP A 133 -30.65 18.79 4.25
CA ASP A 133 -31.37 17.63 4.77
C ASP A 133 -30.84 17.22 6.16
N GLU A 134 -31.74 17.30 7.15
CA GLU A 134 -31.53 16.88 8.54
C GLU A 134 -31.52 15.35 8.70
N ASN A 135 -32.04 14.60 7.73
CA ASN A 135 -32.13 13.13 7.72
C ASN A 135 -30.96 12.47 6.97
N ALA A 136 -30.16 13.26 6.26
CA ALA A 136 -29.05 12.78 5.45
C ALA A 136 -27.99 12.07 6.30
N LEU A 137 -27.58 10.88 5.86
CA LEU A 137 -26.75 9.94 6.63
C LEU A 137 -25.38 10.51 6.98
N GLU A 138 -25.13 10.72 8.27
CA GLU A 138 -23.84 11.13 8.82
C GLU A 138 -23.10 9.92 9.43
N LEU A 139 -21.82 9.76 9.07
CA LEU A 139 -20.95 8.67 9.50
C LEU A 139 -19.87 9.17 10.46
N ASP A 140 -19.87 8.64 11.67
CA ASP A 140 -18.88 8.89 12.71
C ASP A 140 -18.41 7.57 13.33
N PHE A 141 -17.25 7.09 12.87
CA PHE A 141 -16.59 5.91 13.44
C PHE A 141 -15.78 6.25 14.71
N GLY A 142 -15.49 7.53 14.96
CA GLY A 142 -14.71 8.00 16.11
C GLY A 142 -15.53 8.10 17.40
N ALA A 143 -16.85 8.33 17.28
CA ALA A 143 -17.83 8.17 18.34
C ALA A 143 -17.95 6.73 18.86
N MET A 144 -17.44 5.74 18.11
CA MET A 144 -17.43 4.32 18.49
C MET A 144 -16.08 3.85 19.08
N ASP A 145 -15.05 4.71 19.13
CA ASP A 145 -13.71 4.38 19.63
C ASP A 145 -13.54 4.72 21.12
N PHE A 146 -14.31 4.01 21.97
CA PHE A 146 -14.42 4.26 23.42
C PHE A 146 -13.18 3.88 24.25
N SER A 147 -12.36 2.93 23.79
CA SER A 147 -11.30 2.29 24.59
C SER A 147 -9.88 2.43 24.03
N SER A 148 -9.73 2.89 22.79
CA SER A 148 -8.42 3.03 22.16
C SER A 148 -7.71 4.28 22.67
N PRO A 149 -6.61 4.16 23.44
CA PRO A 149 -5.82 5.32 23.85
C PRO A 149 -5.20 5.96 22.59
N ARG A 150 -5.11 7.29 22.57
CA ARG A 150 -4.84 8.05 21.34
C ARG A 150 -3.41 8.62 21.32
N LEU A 151 -2.75 8.49 20.17
CA LEU A 151 -1.57 9.27 19.85
C LEU A 151 -1.97 10.73 19.53
N THR A 152 -1.05 11.68 19.73
CA THR A 152 -1.28 13.11 19.46
C THR A 152 -0.08 13.82 18.82
N LEU A 153 1.11 13.20 18.84
CA LEU A 153 2.30 13.73 18.18
C LEU A 153 2.35 13.22 16.75
N SER A 154 2.40 14.10 15.75
CA SER A 154 2.46 13.70 14.34
C SER A 154 3.62 12.74 14.05
N SER A 155 4.75 12.86 14.77
CA SER A 155 5.91 11.95 14.70
C SER A 155 5.68 10.51 15.22
N SER A 156 4.49 10.20 15.74
CA SER A 156 4.11 8.86 16.22
C SER A 156 3.13 8.13 15.30
N ILE A 157 2.59 8.82 14.28
CA ILE A 157 1.75 8.22 13.24
C ILE A 157 2.53 7.11 12.52
N GLY A 158 1.88 5.98 12.25
CA GLY A 158 2.52 4.82 11.61
C GLY A 158 3.43 3.98 12.51
N ASN A 159 3.42 4.24 13.83
CA ASN A 159 4.21 3.50 14.83
C ASN A 159 3.33 2.75 15.85
N GLY A 160 2.15 2.27 15.41
CA GLY A 160 1.10 1.72 16.26
C GLY A 160 1.53 0.58 17.17
N VAL A 161 2.28 -0.40 16.64
CA VAL A 161 2.69 -1.60 17.39
C VAL A 161 3.54 -1.27 18.62
N ASN A 162 4.38 -0.24 18.53
CA ASN A 162 5.19 0.25 19.65
C ASN A 162 4.33 0.89 20.75
N TYR A 163 3.22 1.51 20.38
CA TYR A 163 2.28 2.09 21.34
C TYR A 163 1.37 1.03 21.97
N VAL A 164 0.85 0.09 21.16
CA VAL A 164 0.11 -1.09 21.63
C VAL A 164 0.94 -1.88 22.64
N SER A 165 2.23 -2.11 22.36
CA SER A 165 3.13 -2.83 23.28
C SER A 165 3.31 -2.10 24.62
N LYS A 166 3.43 -0.77 24.62
CA LYS A 166 3.55 0.05 25.85
C LYS A 166 2.27 0.06 26.67
N PHE A 167 1.10 0.12 26.02
CA PHE A 167 -0.17 0.04 26.72
C PHE A 167 -0.41 -1.37 27.27
N MET A 168 -0.07 -2.42 26.51
CA MET A 168 -0.13 -3.81 26.96
C MET A 168 0.77 -4.07 28.16
N SER A 169 2.03 -3.64 28.14
CA SER A 169 2.95 -3.82 29.28
C SER A 169 2.44 -3.11 30.55
N THR A 170 1.97 -1.87 30.40
CA THR A 170 1.33 -1.11 31.50
C THR A 170 0.09 -1.83 32.04
N THR A 171 -0.76 -2.37 31.16
CA THR A 171 -1.99 -3.07 31.51
C THR A 171 -1.73 -4.40 32.24
N LEU A 172 -0.74 -5.17 31.78
CA LEU A 172 -0.31 -6.42 32.41
C LEU A 172 0.30 -6.16 33.80
N SER A 173 1.07 -5.08 33.96
CA SER A 173 1.69 -4.72 35.24
C SER A 173 0.69 -4.20 36.29
N ALA A 174 -0.47 -3.70 35.87
CA ALA A 174 -1.43 -3.02 36.76
C ALA A 174 -2.67 -3.87 37.12
N ASN A 175 -2.92 -4.98 36.43
CA ASN A 175 -4.14 -5.77 36.61
C ASN A 175 -3.88 -7.28 36.49
N SER A 176 -4.06 -8.01 37.60
CA SER A 176 -3.91 -9.47 37.69
C SER A 176 -4.91 -10.25 36.83
N GLU A 177 -6.10 -9.71 36.57
CA GLU A 177 -7.06 -10.28 35.62
C GLU A 177 -6.54 -10.20 34.18
N LYS A 178 -5.84 -9.12 33.82
CA LYS A 178 -5.22 -8.97 32.49
C LYS A 178 -3.96 -9.83 32.36
N ALA A 179 -3.20 -10.02 33.44
CA ALA A 179 -2.14 -11.03 33.49
C ALA A 179 -2.72 -12.46 33.32
N LYS A 180 -3.89 -12.75 33.91
CA LYS A 180 -4.61 -14.00 33.64
C LYS A 180 -5.05 -14.12 32.17
N GLN A 181 -5.59 -13.06 31.55
CA GLN A 181 -5.95 -13.09 30.13
C GLN A 181 -4.75 -13.38 29.21
N PHE A 182 -3.52 -13.07 29.62
CA PHE A 182 -2.30 -13.50 28.93
C PHE A 182 -2.00 -15.00 29.14
N LEU A 183 -2.21 -15.52 30.35
CA LEU A 183 -2.09 -16.95 30.63
C LEU A 183 -3.15 -17.79 29.88
N ASP A 184 -4.41 -17.36 29.90
CA ASP A 184 -5.53 -17.97 29.17
C ASP A 184 -5.25 -18.01 27.66
N TYR A 185 -4.54 -17.01 27.12
CA TYR A 185 -4.06 -17.00 25.73
C TYR A 185 -2.98 -18.06 25.46
N LEU A 186 -2.04 -18.27 26.38
CA LEU A 186 -1.00 -19.29 26.25
C LEU A 186 -1.57 -20.71 26.32
N LEU A 187 -2.48 -20.98 27.26
CA LEU A 187 -3.19 -22.26 27.40
C LEU A 187 -4.00 -22.62 26.14
N ALA A 188 -4.51 -21.60 25.44
CA ALA A 188 -5.26 -21.74 24.20
C ALA A 188 -4.39 -21.95 22.94
N LEU A 189 -3.05 -21.88 23.03
CA LEU A 189 -2.18 -22.15 21.88
C LEU A 189 -2.19 -23.64 21.54
N ASN A 190 -2.65 -23.94 20.32
CA ASN A 190 -2.85 -25.30 19.83
C ASN A 190 -2.62 -25.33 18.31
N HIS A 191 -1.90 -26.33 17.80
CA HIS A 191 -1.84 -26.61 16.37
C HIS A 191 -2.25 -28.07 16.09
N ARG A 192 -3.31 -28.26 15.32
CA ARG A 192 -3.84 -29.57 14.87
C ARG A 192 -4.13 -30.58 15.99
N GLY A 193 -4.39 -30.10 17.21
CA GLY A 193 -4.65 -30.94 18.39
C GLY A 193 -3.46 -31.12 19.33
N GLU A 194 -2.24 -30.71 18.93
CA GLU A 194 -1.14 -30.56 19.88
C GLU A 194 -1.24 -29.21 20.60
N GLN A 195 -1.36 -29.24 21.93
CA GLN A 195 -1.22 -28.05 22.78
C GLN A 195 0.24 -27.56 22.75
N LEU A 196 0.42 -26.23 22.81
CA LEU A 196 1.71 -25.56 22.66
C LEU A 196 1.99 -24.67 23.89
N MET A 197 3.28 -24.43 24.15
CA MET A 197 3.78 -23.66 25.30
C MET A 197 3.47 -24.28 26.66
N ILE A 198 2.21 -24.26 27.12
CA ILE A 198 1.81 -24.73 28.45
C ILE A 198 0.52 -25.56 28.40
N ASN A 199 0.38 -26.46 29.37
CA ASN A 199 -0.86 -27.20 29.62
C ASN A 199 -1.51 -26.82 30.96
N ASP A 200 -2.72 -27.35 31.18
CA ASP A 200 -3.65 -27.00 32.26
C ASP A 200 -3.09 -27.19 33.70
N THR A 201 -1.92 -27.80 33.87
CA THR A 201 -1.22 -27.83 35.16
C THR A 201 -0.71 -26.45 35.60
N LEU A 202 -0.50 -25.53 34.66
CA LEU A 202 -0.02 -24.15 34.87
C LEU A 202 -1.16 -23.11 34.71
N ASP A 203 -2.32 -23.39 35.28
CA ASP A 203 -3.55 -22.57 35.24
C ASP A 203 -3.53 -21.25 36.04
N THR A 204 -2.43 -20.93 36.76
CA THR A 204 -2.23 -19.63 37.40
C THR A 204 -0.87 -19.01 37.09
N VAL A 205 -0.80 -17.68 37.15
CA VAL A 205 0.44 -16.91 36.89
C VAL A 205 1.52 -17.29 37.90
N ASP A 206 1.17 -17.53 39.17
CA ASP A 206 2.11 -17.95 40.21
C ASP A 206 2.69 -19.34 39.94
N LYS A 207 1.86 -20.29 39.48
CA LYS A 207 2.32 -21.63 39.08
C LYS A 207 3.28 -21.55 37.90
N LEU A 208 2.92 -20.80 36.85
CA LEU A 208 3.79 -20.59 35.69
C LEU A 208 5.11 -19.93 36.11
N GLN A 209 5.07 -18.89 36.94
CA GLN A 209 6.26 -18.17 37.41
C GLN A 209 7.18 -19.06 38.26
N ALA A 210 6.63 -19.92 39.12
CA ALA A 210 7.40 -20.89 39.88
C ALA A 210 8.03 -21.97 38.97
N ALA A 211 7.25 -22.52 38.03
CA ALA A 211 7.72 -23.53 37.08
C ALA A 211 8.84 -23.00 36.16
N LEU A 212 8.73 -21.74 35.70
CA LEU A 212 9.74 -21.09 34.86
C LEU A 212 11.10 -20.97 35.58
N ILE A 213 11.10 -20.65 36.88
CA ILE A 213 12.34 -20.54 37.68
C ILE A 213 13.00 -21.91 37.82
N VAL A 214 12.23 -22.96 38.13
CA VAL A 214 12.75 -24.34 38.23
C VAL A 214 13.29 -24.84 36.88
N ALA A 215 12.60 -24.50 35.79
CA ALA A 215 13.02 -24.82 34.44
C ALA A 215 14.31 -24.10 34.00
N GLU A 216 14.44 -22.79 34.24
CA GLU A 216 15.67 -22.04 33.90
C GLU A 216 16.91 -22.60 34.61
N VAL A 217 16.79 -22.97 35.89
CA VAL A 217 17.85 -23.67 36.63
C VAL A 217 18.16 -25.02 35.97
N SER A 218 17.14 -25.87 35.76
CA SER A 218 17.35 -27.22 35.22
C SER A 218 17.85 -27.27 33.77
N ILE A 219 17.70 -26.21 32.99
CA ILE A 219 18.30 -26.10 31.64
C ILE A 219 19.73 -25.57 31.71
N SER A 220 20.08 -24.80 32.73
CA SER A 220 21.42 -24.20 32.85
C SER A 220 22.53 -25.21 33.11
N ASP A 221 22.18 -26.42 33.55
CA ASP A 221 23.08 -27.58 33.66
C ASP A 221 23.33 -28.31 32.32
N LEU A 222 22.56 -27.99 31.26
CA LEU A 222 22.65 -28.65 29.95
C LEU A 222 23.59 -27.90 28.98
N PRO A 223 24.26 -28.61 28.04
CA PRO A 223 24.89 -28.00 26.88
C PRO A 223 23.92 -27.11 26.09
N LYS A 224 24.40 -25.93 25.64
CA LYS A 224 23.59 -24.90 24.96
C LYS A 224 22.82 -25.42 23.74
N ASP A 225 23.41 -26.38 23.04
CA ASP A 225 22.98 -26.98 21.80
C ASP A 225 22.12 -28.24 21.97
N THR A 226 21.97 -28.76 23.20
CA THR A 226 21.11 -29.93 23.50
C THR A 226 19.70 -29.76 22.92
N PRO A 227 19.24 -30.66 22.03
CA PRO A 227 17.90 -30.59 21.42
C PRO A 227 16.76 -30.69 22.43
N TYR A 228 15.64 -30.01 22.17
CA TYR A 228 14.46 -30.03 23.05
C TYR A 228 13.96 -31.45 23.36
N GLN A 229 14.06 -32.35 22.38
CA GLN A 229 13.58 -33.73 22.48
C GLN A 229 14.24 -34.52 23.62
N GLU A 230 15.48 -34.18 24.02
CA GLU A 230 16.22 -34.90 25.07
C GLU A 230 15.67 -34.62 26.49
N PHE A 231 15.05 -33.46 26.70
CA PHE A 231 14.48 -33.05 28.00
C PHE A 231 12.97 -32.79 27.98
N GLN A 232 12.30 -32.89 26.83
CA GLN A 232 10.88 -32.65 26.63
C GLN A 232 9.97 -33.41 27.62
N GLN A 233 10.26 -34.68 27.93
CA GLN A 233 9.39 -35.50 28.79
C GLN A 233 9.30 -34.93 30.22
N ARG A 234 10.44 -34.62 30.83
CA ARG A 234 10.53 -33.97 32.15
C ARG A 234 9.86 -32.59 32.15
N PHE A 235 9.93 -31.89 31.03
CA PHE A 235 9.31 -30.57 30.86
C PHE A 235 7.78 -30.65 30.76
N LYS A 236 7.26 -31.66 30.06
CA LYS A 236 5.82 -31.94 29.98
C LYS A 236 5.22 -32.30 31.35
N GLU A 237 5.97 -33.05 32.17
CA GLU A 237 5.61 -33.36 33.56
C GLU A 237 5.57 -32.12 34.47
N TRP A 238 6.22 -31.03 34.09
CA TRP A 238 6.16 -29.72 34.74
C TRP A 238 5.18 -28.74 34.08
N GLY A 239 4.41 -29.19 33.08
CA GLY A 239 3.41 -28.40 32.38
C GLY A 239 3.87 -27.68 31.11
N PHE A 240 5.12 -27.89 30.67
CA PHE A 240 5.67 -27.25 29.48
C PHE A 240 5.56 -28.14 28.23
N GLU A 241 4.77 -27.69 27.26
CA GLU A 241 4.61 -28.32 25.95
C GLU A 241 5.64 -27.79 24.93
N LYS A 242 5.56 -28.23 23.66
CA LYS A 242 6.48 -27.77 22.60
C LYS A 242 6.30 -26.27 22.31
N GLY A 243 7.35 -25.61 21.81
CA GLY A 243 7.29 -24.24 21.26
C GLY A 243 8.30 -23.24 21.83
N TRP A 244 8.87 -23.51 23.01
CA TRP A 244 9.80 -22.61 23.71
C TRP A 244 11.13 -22.38 22.98
N GLY A 245 11.60 -23.38 22.22
CA GLY A 245 12.90 -23.39 21.60
C GLY A 245 13.28 -24.76 21.04
N ASN A 246 14.21 -24.77 20.08
CA ASN A 246 14.75 -26.01 19.51
C ASN A 246 15.95 -26.57 20.28
N THR A 247 16.68 -25.73 21.01
CA THR A 247 17.81 -26.11 21.86
C THR A 247 17.65 -25.59 23.28
N ALA A 248 18.37 -26.18 24.23
CA ALA A 248 18.46 -25.74 25.62
C ALA A 248 18.67 -24.23 25.77
N GLU A 249 19.64 -23.63 25.06
CA GLU A 249 19.87 -22.18 25.11
C GLU A 249 18.64 -21.39 24.65
N ARG A 250 17.98 -21.80 23.56
CA ARG A 250 16.81 -21.10 23.03
C ARG A 250 15.60 -21.21 23.95
N VAL A 251 15.37 -22.38 24.55
CA VAL A 251 14.31 -22.59 25.55
C VAL A 251 14.57 -21.71 26.77
N ARG A 252 15.80 -21.71 27.31
CA ARG A 252 16.20 -20.90 28.46
C ARG A 252 16.00 -19.41 28.21
N GLU A 253 16.44 -18.89 27.06
CA GLU A 253 16.18 -17.49 26.67
C GLU A 253 14.68 -17.15 26.70
N THR A 254 13.84 -18.01 26.11
CA THR A 254 12.39 -17.76 26.00
C THR A 254 11.73 -17.84 27.37
N MET A 255 12.06 -18.83 28.20
CA MET A 255 11.55 -18.98 29.57
C MET A 255 11.94 -17.82 30.47
N ARG A 256 13.22 -17.42 30.42
CA ARG A 256 13.71 -16.24 31.12
C ARG A 256 12.99 -14.97 30.67
N LEU A 257 12.79 -14.79 29.36
CA LEU A 257 12.05 -13.63 28.82
C LEU A 257 10.58 -13.62 29.28
N PHE A 258 9.92 -14.78 29.36
CA PHE A 258 8.60 -14.91 29.98
C PHE A 258 8.62 -14.49 31.45
N SER A 259 9.55 -15.04 32.24
CA SER A 259 9.72 -14.71 33.66
C SER A 259 9.97 -13.22 33.89
N GLU A 260 10.88 -12.61 33.12
CA GLU A 260 11.16 -11.18 33.18
C GLU A 260 9.95 -10.31 32.77
N VAL A 261 9.12 -10.76 31.82
CA VAL A 261 7.89 -10.06 31.41
C VAL A 261 6.75 -10.23 32.42
N LEU A 262 6.63 -11.38 33.09
CA LEU A 262 5.62 -11.58 34.13
C LEU A 262 5.95 -10.77 35.40
N GLN A 263 7.23 -10.65 35.76
CA GLN A 263 7.68 -9.86 36.92
C GLN A 263 7.70 -8.35 36.65
N ALA A 264 8.15 -7.93 35.47
CA ALA A 264 8.30 -6.53 35.09
C ALA A 264 8.05 -6.31 33.58
N PRO A 265 6.78 -6.17 33.16
CA PRO A 265 6.44 -6.01 31.75
C PRO A 265 7.09 -4.77 31.12
N ASP A 266 7.98 -4.98 30.15
CA ASP A 266 8.53 -3.94 29.28
C ASP A 266 8.03 -4.10 27.84
N ALA A 267 7.80 -3.00 27.14
CA ALA A 267 7.28 -2.98 25.78
C ALA A 267 8.24 -3.62 24.75
N ALA A 268 9.56 -3.47 24.90
CA ALA A 268 10.52 -4.07 23.98
C ALA A 268 10.66 -5.57 24.22
N LYS A 269 10.77 -5.98 25.50
CA LYS A 269 10.73 -7.39 25.90
C LYS A 269 9.45 -8.08 25.42
N LEU A 270 8.30 -7.42 25.54
CA LEU A 270 7.00 -7.95 25.10
C LEU A 270 6.95 -8.16 23.58
N GLN A 271 7.54 -7.29 22.77
CA GLN A 271 7.66 -7.52 21.31
C GLN A 271 8.56 -8.70 20.97
N VAL A 272 9.71 -8.82 21.66
CA VAL A 272 10.60 -9.98 21.49
C VAL A 272 9.90 -11.27 21.95
N LEU A 273 9.05 -11.20 22.98
CA LEU A 273 8.25 -12.33 23.43
C LEU A 273 7.22 -12.77 22.39
N PHE A 274 6.40 -11.84 21.88
CA PHE A 274 5.42 -12.13 20.83
C PHE A 274 6.06 -12.57 19.50
N SER A 275 7.31 -12.20 19.22
CA SER A 275 8.06 -12.73 18.06
C SER A 275 8.49 -14.20 18.21
N ARG A 276 8.56 -14.71 19.44
CA ARG A 276 8.94 -16.10 19.76
C ARG A 276 7.75 -17.05 19.85
N LEU A 277 6.51 -16.57 20.00
CA LEU A 277 5.35 -17.43 20.21
C LEU A 277 4.99 -18.26 18.96
N PRO A 278 4.64 -19.55 19.11
CA PRO A 278 4.21 -20.43 18.02
C PRO A 278 2.71 -20.24 17.73
N ASN A 279 2.33 -19.05 17.28
CA ASN A 279 0.92 -18.63 17.14
C ASN A 279 0.51 -18.27 15.70
N MET A 280 1.35 -18.58 14.71
CA MET A 280 1.06 -18.27 13.31
C MET A 280 1.81 -19.23 12.36
N PHE A 281 1.03 -19.92 11.54
CA PHE A 281 1.46 -20.96 10.60
C PHE A 281 0.70 -20.83 9.27
N ASN A 282 -0.59 -20.49 9.32
CA ASN A 282 -1.50 -20.40 8.18
C ASN A 282 -1.83 -18.93 7.87
N VAL A 283 -1.44 -18.43 6.70
CA VAL A 283 -1.68 -17.03 6.27
C VAL A 283 -2.51 -16.99 4.98
N VAL A 284 -3.55 -16.17 4.96
CA VAL A 284 -4.38 -15.93 3.76
C VAL A 284 -4.18 -14.50 3.28
N ILE A 285 -3.94 -14.33 1.98
CA ILE A 285 -3.68 -13.03 1.36
C ILE A 285 -4.67 -12.82 0.21
N PHE A 286 -5.54 -11.83 0.33
CA PHE A 286 -6.55 -11.54 -0.71
C PHE A 286 -6.04 -10.52 -1.73
N SER A 287 -6.17 -10.86 -3.02
CA SER A 287 -5.97 -9.95 -4.16
C SER A 287 -6.90 -10.34 -5.33
N PRO A 288 -8.22 -10.03 -5.26
CA PRO A 288 -9.22 -10.56 -6.19
C PRO A 288 -9.16 -10.00 -7.62
N HIS A 289 -8.82 -8.73 -7.81
CA HIS A 289 -8.71 -8.10 -9.13
C HIS A 289 -7.42 -8.46 -9.90
N GLY A 290 -7.36 -8.03 -11.17
CA GLY A 290 -6.20 -8.21 -12.05
C GLY A 290 -6.01 -9.63 -12.58
N TYR A 291 -4.97 -9.82 -13.38
CA TYR A 291 -4.50 -11.12 -13.87
C TYR A 291 -3.40 -11.62 -12.93
N PHE A 292 -3.77 -12.09 -11.73
CA PHE A 292 -2.77 -12.53 -10.75
C PHE A 292 -2.08 -13.83 -11.20
N GLY A 293 -0.76 -13.78 -11.38
CA GLY A 293 0.09 -14.88 -11.86
C GLY A 293 1.58 -14.52 -11.81
N GLN A 294 2.44 -15.46 -12.21
CA GLN A 294 3.90 -15.38 -11.99
C GLN A 294 4.73 -15.12 -13.27
N ALA A 295 4.09 -15.23 -14.44
CA ALA A 295 4.68 -14.98 -15.75
C ALA A 295 3.59 -14.41 -16.68
N ASP A 296 4.00 -13.64 -17.70
CA ASP A 296 3.15 -13.16 -18.80
C ASP A 296 1.93 -12.29 -18.41
N VAL A 297 1.92 -11.77 -17.17
CA VAL A 297 0.80 -10.99 -16.60
C VAL A 297 1.09 -9.49 -16.39
N LEU A 298 2.35 -9.10 -16.24
CA LEU A 298 2.70 -7.70 -15.94
C LEU A 298 2.40 -6.79 -17.14
N GLY A 299 1.65 -5.70 -16.92
CA GLY A 299 1.19 -4.81 -17.98
C GLY A 299 -0.18 -5.18 -18.57
N LEU A 300 -0.79 -6.30 -18.16
CA LEU A 300 -2.22 -6.53 -18.39
C LEU A 300 -3.08 -5.54 -17.57
N PRO A 301 -4.34 -5.28 -17.96
CA PRO A 301 -5.25 -4.42 -17.20
C PRO A 301 -5.32 -4.81 -15.73
N ASP A 302 -5.34 -3.80 -14.86
CA ASP A 302 -5.35 -3.93 -13.39
C ASP A 302 -4.23 -4.82 -12.82
N THR A 303 -3.11 -4.96 -13.55
CA THR A 303 -2.04 -5.92 -13.21
C THR A 303 -0.66 -5.28 -13.24
N GLY A 304 -0.12 -4.98 -12.04
CA GLY A 304 1.15 -4.27 -11.88
C GLY A 304 1.81 -4.51 -10.52
N GLY A 305 2.32 -3.45 -9.90
CA GLY A 305 3.18 -3.52 -8.70
C GLY A 305 2.62 -4.32 -7.52
N GLN A 306 1.30 -4.37 -7.33
CA GLN A 306 0.65 -5.20 -6.30
C GLN A 306 0.96 -6.69 -6.46
N VAL A 307 1.04 -7.21 -7.69
CA VAL A 307 1.37 -8.63 -7.94
C VAL A 307 2.82 -8.92 -7.56
N VAL A 308 3.74 -8.04 -7.95
CA VAL A 308 5.17 -8.15 -7.59
C VAL A 308 5.35 -8.06 -6.08
N TYR A 309 4.71 -7.08 -5.43
CA TYR A 309 4.71 -6.91 -3.97
C TYR A 309 4.26 -8.18 -3.25
N ILE A 310 3.14 -8.78 -3.67
CA ILE A 310 2.59 -9.98 -3.01
C ILE A 310 3.49 -11.20 -3.26
N LEU A 311 4.04 -11.37 -4.47
CA LEU A 311 4.95 -12.48 -4.77
C LEU A 311 6.32 -12.38 -4.08
N ASP A 312 6.84 -11.17 -3.84
CA ASP A 312 8.02 -10.95 -3.00
C ASP A 312 7.66 -11.16 -1.50
N GLN A 313 6.56 -10.57 -1.03
CA GLN A 313 6.03 -10.68 0.33
C GLN A 313 5.87 -12.14 0.77
N VAL A 314 5.24 -12.98 -0.07
CA VAL A 314 4.97 -14.39 0.25
C VAL A 314 6.27 -15.19 0.43
N ARG A 315 7.25 -15.02 -0.46
CA ARG A 315 8.57 -15.68 -0.34
C ARG A 315 9.25 -15.34 0.99
N ALA A 316 9.26 -14.06 1.37
CA ALA A 316 9.88 -13.62 2.62
C ALA A 316 9.08 -14.01 3.87
N LEU A 317 7.75 -14.04 3.81
CA LEU A 317 6.91 -14.56 4.88
C LEU A 317 7.12 -16.07 5.09
N GLU A 318 7.26 -16.87 4.03
CA GLU A 318 7.53 -18.30 4.16
C GLU A 318 8.93 -18.57 4.74
N GLU A 319 9.97 -17.85 4.28
CA GLU A 319 11.33 -17.96 4.83
C GLU A 319 11.34 -17.69 6.35
N GLU A 320 10.70 -16.60 6.77
CA GLU A 320 10.66 -16.20 8.18
C GLU A 320 9.76 -17.13 9.03
N LEU A 321 8.64 -17.62 8.49
CA LEU A 321 7.82 -18.65 9.17
C LEU A 321 8.59 -19.95 9.37
N LEU A 322 9.26 -20.45 8.32
CA LEU A 322 10.11 -21.65 8.40
C LEU A 322 11.25 -21.47 9.41
N LEU A 323 11.84 -20.26 9.48
CA LEU A 323 12.87 -19.93 10.47
C LEU A 323 12.32 -19.95 11.90
N ARG A 324 11.16 -19.33 12.15
CA ARG A 324 10.51 -19.27 13.48
C ARG A 324 10.08 -20.65 13.97
N ILE A 325 9.37 -21.41 13.13
CA ILE A 325 8.91 -22.78 13.45
C ILE A 325 10.11 -23.67 13.80
N LYS A 326 11.19 -23.59 13.00
CA LYS A 326 12.45 -24.30 13.30
C LYS A 326 13.08 -23.86 14.62
N GLN A 327 13.11 -22.56 14.93
CA GLN A 327 13.67 -22.04 16.19
C GLN A 327 12.81 -22.37 17.41
N GLN A 328 11.50 -22.60 17.24
CA GLN A 328 10.55 -22.98 18.29
C GLN A 328 10.61 -24.49 18.65
N GLY A 329 11.41 -25.27 17.91
CA GLY A 329 11.49 -26.73 18.08
C GLY A 329 10.32 -27.50 17.45
N LEU A 330 9.61 -26.87 16.50
CA LEU A 330 8.42 -27.41 15.86
C LEU A 330 8.72 -27.96 14.46
N SER A 331 7.91 -28.94 14.04
CA SER A 331 7.97 -29.58 12.71
C SER A 331 6.73 -29.26 11.85
N VAL A 332 6.03 -28.17 12.16
CA VAL A 332 4.86 -27.70 11.42
C VAL A 332 5.29 -27.25 10.02
N LYS A 333 4.45 -27.50 9.01
CA LYS A 333 4.60 -26.89 7.69
C LYS A 333 3.70 -25.66 7.65
N PRO A 334 4.24 -24.43 7.52
CA PRO A 334 3.40 -23.25 7.32
C PRO A 334 2.66 -23.37 5.99
N GLN A 335 1.55 -22.63 5.82
CA GLN A 335 0.86 -22.49 4.55
C GLN A 335 0.56 -21.03 4.27
N ILE A 336 0.77 -20.58 3.03
CA ILE A 336 0.36 -19.25 2.58
C ILE A 336 -0.51 -19.40 1.32
N LEU A 337 -1.74 -18.91 1.37
CA LEU A 337 -2.68 -18.94 0.24
C LEU A 337 -2.97 -17.52 -0.27
N VAL A 338 -2.53 -17.22 -1.50
CA VAL A 338 -2.87 -15.99 -2.21
C VAL A 338 -4.18 -16.20 -2.96
N VAL A 339 -5.28 -15.66 -2.44
CA VAL A 339 -6.63 -15.89 -2.95
C VAL A 339 -7.02 -14.79 -3.93
N THR A 340 -7.32 -15.21 -5.17
CA THR A 340 -7.57 -14.33 -6.32
C THR A 340 -8.67 -14.89 -7.22
N ARG A 341 -9.02 -14.18 -8.29
CA ARG A 341 -10.05 -14.60 -9.25
C ARG A 341 -9.54 -15.65 -10.23
N LEU A 342 -10.35 -16.66 -10.51
CA LEU A 342 -10.15 -17.57 -11.66
C LEU A 342 -10.72 -16.91 -12.93
N ILE A 343 -9.87 -16.82 -13.97
CA ILE A 343 -10.18 -16.23 -15.28
C ILE A 343 -10.09 -17.34 -16.34
N PRO A 344 -11.23 -17.94 -16.77
CA PRO A 344 -11.20 -19.10 -17.68
C PRO A 344 -10.54 -18.83 -19.04
N ASN A 345 -10.78 -17.65 -19.63
CA ASN A 345 -10.07 -17.18 -20.81
C ASN A 345 -8.84 -16.36 -20.38
N SER A 346 -7.76 -17.06 -20.05
CA SER A 346 -6.54 -16.50 -19.45
C SER A 346 -5.56 -15.89 -20.47
N LYS A 347 -5.87 -15.90 -21.77
CA LYS A 347 -5.04 -15.34 -22.87
C LYS A 347 -3.57 -15.82 -22.87
N GLY A 348 -3.34 -17.09 -22.53
CA GLY A 348 -1.99 -17.70 -22.46
C GLY A 348 -1.37 -17.70 -21.05
N THR A 349 -1.86 -16.86 -20.14
CA THR A 349 -1.43 -16.87 -18.73
C THR A 349 -2.01 -18.08 -17.97
N LYS A 350 -1.47 -18.37 -16.78
CA LYS A 350 -2.00 -19.41 -15.88
C LYS A 350 -3.24 -18.99 -15.08
N CYS A 351 -3.86 -17.83 -15.34
CA CYS A 351 -5.00 -17.34 -14.53
C CYS A 351 -6.28 -18.20 -14.60
N ASN A 352 -6.31 -19.23 -15.45
CA ASN A 352 -7.33 -20.28 -15.49
C ASN A 352 -7.04 -21.49 -14.57
N GLN A 353 -5.81 -21.62 -14.05
CA GLN A 353 -5.40 -22.70 -13.16
C GLN A 353 -5.84 -22.40 -11.72
N GLU A 354 -6.62 -23.31 -11.14
CA GLU A 354 -7.23 -23.16 -9.81
C GLU A 354 -6.21 -23.09 -8.67
N LEU A 355 -5.13 -23.88 -8.73
CA LEU A 355 -4.08 -23.89 -7.73
C LEU A 355 -2.72 -23.85 -8.45
N GLU A 356 -1.85 -22.92 -8.05
CA GLU A 356 -0.51 -22.77 -8.62
C GLU A 356 0.53 -22.56 -7.50
N PRO A 357 1.55 -23.43 -7.37
CA PRO A 357 2.65 -23.23 -6.42
C PRO A 357 3.46 -21.97 -6.75
N ILE A 358 3.84 -21.21 -5.72
CA ILE A 358 4.62 -19.97 -5.88
C ILE A 358 6.11 -20.31 -6.03
N TYR A 359 6.78 -19.70 -7.01
CA TYR A 359 8.19 -19.92 -7.29
C TYR A 359 9.06 -19.55 -6.09
N ASP A 360 10.17 -20.28 -5.92
CA ASP A 360 11.08 -20.19 -4.77
C ASP A 360 10.43 -20.39 -3.38
N THR A 361 9.25 -21.01 -3.33
CA THR A 361 8.56 -21.43 -2.08
C THR A 361 8.32 -22.94 -2.05
N LYS A 362 7.96 -23.47 -0.88
CA LYS A 362 7.71 -24.90 -0.62
C LYS A 362 6.26 -25.22 -0.27
N HIS A 363 5.54 -24.26 0.29
CA HIS A 363 4.20 -24.46 0.86
C HIS A 363 3.21 -23.35 0.48
N SER A 364 3.66 -22.33 -0.27
CA SER A 364 2.86 -21.19 -0.66
C SER A 364 2.24 -21.35 -2.05
N HIS A 365 0.95 -21.02 -2.19
CA HIS A 365 0.18 -21.27 -3.40
C HIS A 365 -0.75 -20.09 -3.75
N ILE A 366 -0.98 -19.88 -5.03
CA ILE A 366 -2.06 -19.03 -5.55
C ILE A 366 -3.33 -19.90 -5.65
N LEU A 367 -4.41 -19.50 -4.99
CA LEU A 367 -5.73 -20.12 -5.05
C LEU A 367 -6.68 -19.23 -5.86
N ARG A 368 -7.11 -19.70 -7.03
CA ARG A 368 -8.00 -18.97 -7.93
C ARG A 368 -9.44 -19.45 -7.81
N ILE A 369 -10.35 -18.55 -7.47
CA ILE A 369 -11.78 -18.87 -7.26
C ILE A 369 -12.62 -18.14 -8.32
N PRO A 370 -13.49 -18.84 -9.08
CA PRO A 370 -14.31 -18.21 -10.10
C PRO A 370 -15.43 -17.37 -9.46
N PHE A 371 -15.61 -16.14 -9.95
CA PHE A 371 -16.80 -15.35 -9.64
C PHE A 371 -18.04 -16.02 -10.24
N LYS A 372 -19.17 -15.99 -9.51
CA LYS A 372 -20.43 -16.65 -9.90
C LYS A 372 -21.60 -15.66 -9.77
N THR A 373 -22.61 -15.84 -10.60
CA THR A 373 -23.91 -15.15 -10.52
C THR A 373 -25.03 -16.20 -10.51
N GLU A 374 -26.25 -15.81 -10.13
CA GLU A 374 -27.41 -16.75 -10.07
C GLU A 374 -27.74 -17.41 -11.43
N GLN A 375 -27.29 -16.81 -12.53
CA GLN A 375 -27.46 -17.29 -13.90
C GLN A 375 -26.49 -18.41 -14.28
N ALA A 376 -25.43 -18.64 -13.49
CA ALA A 376 -24.43 -19.68 -13.73
C ALA A 376 -24.62 -20.85 -12.75
N ILE A 377 -25.37 -21.87 -13.18
CA ILE A 377 -25.62 -23.08 -12.38
C ILE A 377 -24.33 -23.92 -12.27
N LEU A 378 -23.52 -23.59 -11.27
CA LEU A 378 -22.38 -24.36 -10.78
C LEU A 378 -22.59 -24.63 -9.29
N PRO A 379 -22.11 -25.77 -8.74
CA PRO A 379 -22.22 -26.06 -7.31
C PRO A 379 -21.68 -24.90 -6.47
N GLN A 380 -22.42 -24.56 -5.41
CA GLN A 380 -22.16 -23.40 -4.58
C GLN A 380 -20.84 -23.61 -3.82
N TRP A 381 -19.82 -22.81 -4.15
CA TRP A 381 -18.49 -22.89 -3.53
C TRP A 381 -18.25 -21.62 -2.72
N ASP A 382 -18.31 -21.75 -1.40
CA ASP A 382 -17.88 -20.71 -0.46
C ASP A 382 -16.36 -20.68 -0.42
N ALA A 383 -15.75 -19.54 -0.75
CA ALA A 383 -14.31 -19.34 -0.66
C ALA A 383 -13.77 -19.66 0.74
N THR A 384 -14.55 -19.36 1.78
CA THR A 384 -14.24 -19.68 3.18
C THR A 384 -14.05 -21.18 3.36
N ALA A 385 -15.00 -22.00 2.87
CA ALA A 385 -14.95 -23.45 3.01
C ALA A 385 -13.74 -24.03 2.27
N LYS A 386 -13.46 -23.55 1.05
CA LYS A 386 -12.32 -24.01 0.25
C LYS A 386 -10.96 -23.68 0.88
N ILE A 387 -10.84 -22.53 1.54
CA ILE A 387 -9.61 -22.15 2.25
C ILE A 387 -9.43 -23.00 3.52
N LEU A 388 -10.51 -23.24 4.29
CA LEU A 388 -10.47 -24.08 5.50
C LEU A 388 -10.11 -25.54 5.18
N ASP A 389 -10.59 -26.06 4.05
CA ASP A 389 -10.31 -27.40 3.53
C ASP A 389 -8.82 -27.54 3.17
N LEU A 390 -8.29 -26.64 2.32
CA LEU A 390 -6.88 -26.65 1.91
C LEU A 390 -5.89 -26.43 3.07
N MET A 391 -6.24 -25.60 4.05
CA MET A 391 -5.41 -25.34 5.24
C MET A 391 -5.55 -26.43 6.33
N GLU A 392 -6.50 -27.36 6.17
CA GLU A 392 -6.89 -28.36 7.17
C GLU A 392 -7.19 -27.71 8.56
N GLY A 393 -7.75 -26.50 8.55
CA GLY A 393 -7.86 -25.64 9.73
C GLY A 393 -8.18 -24.19 9.41
N LYS A 394 -8.17 -23.31 10.43
CA LYS A 394 -8.32 -21.86 10.24
C LYS A 394 -6.99 -21.22 9.80
N PRO A 395 -7.03 -20.06 9.12
CA PRO A 395 -5.89 -19.15 9.07
C PRO A 395 -5.67 -18.46 10.42
N ASP A 396 -4.42 -18.13 10.73
CA ASP A 396 -4.02 -17.37 11.92
C ASP A 396 -4.00 -15.85 11.63
N LEU A 397 -3.70 -15.48 10.38
CA LEU A 397 -3.70 -14.12 9.87
C LEU A 397 -4.36 -14.04 8.50
N ILE A 398 -5.19 -13.02 8.29
CA ILE A 398 -5.78 -12.67 6.98
C ILE A 398 -5.31 -11.26 6.59
N ILE A 399 -4.69 -11.14 5.42
CA ILE A 399 -4.16 -9.89 4.84
C ILE A 399 -5.02 -9.50 3.64
N GLY A 400 -5.65 -8.34 3.67
CA GLY A 400 -6.27 -7.71 2.50
C GLY A 400 -5.28 -6.87 1.69
N ASN A 401 -5.50 -6.77 0.38
CA ASN A 401 -4.79 -5.85 -0.51
C ASN A 401 -5.80 -5.10 -1.39
N TYR A 402 -5.69 -3.77 -1.45
CA TYR A 402 -6.58 -2.86 -2.21
C TYR A 402 -8.06 -2.97 -1.82
N SER A 403 -8.93 -2.09 -2.32
CA SER A 403 -10.31 -1.95 -1.85
C SER A 403 -11.12 -3.25 -1.85
N ASP A 404 -10.97 -4.08 -2.89
CA ASP A 404 -11.69 -5.36 -3.04
C ASP A 404 -11.11 -6.47 -2.14
N GLY A 405 -9.78 -6.64 -2.11
CA GLY A 405 -9.14 -7.61 -1.23
C GLY A 405 -9.27 -7.27 0.25
N ASN A 406 -9.24 -5.97 0.59
CA ASN A 406 -9.48 -5.46 1.94
C ASN A 406 -10.91 -5.74 2.42
N LEU A 407 -11.91 -5.54 1.56
CA LEU A 407 -13.31 -5.86 1.88
C LEU A 407 -13.52 -7.37 2.07
N VAL A 408 -13.03 -8.22 1.15
CA VAL A 408 -13.17 -9.68 1.26
C VAL A 408 -12.44 -10.21 2.49
N ALA A 409 -11.24 -9.69 2.80
CA ALA A 409 -10.52 -10.00 4.03
C ALA A 409 -11.34 -9.63 5.28
N SER A 410 -12.00 -8.46 5.30
CA SER A 410 -12.85 -8.03 6.42
C SER A 410 -14.06 -8.93 6.65
N LEU A 411 -14.72 -9.37 5.58
CA LEU A 411 -15.85 -10.31 5.65
C LEU A 411 -15.39 -11.68 6.18
N MET A 412 -14.28 -12.21 5.68
CA MET A 412 -13.76 -13.51 6.12
C MET A 412 -13.21 -13.47 7.56
N ALA A 413 -12.46 -12.43 7.93
CA ALA A 413 -11.95 -12.25 9.29
C ALA A 413 -13.07 -12.11 10.31
N SER A 414 -14.12 -11.33 10.00
CA SER A 414 -15.32 -11.22 10.83
C SER A 414 -16.09 -12.53 10.94
N LYS A 415 -16.16 -13.33 9.87
CA LYS A 415 -16.88 -14.63 9.83
C LYS A 415 -16.16 -15.73 10.62
N LEU A 416 -14.82 -15.80 10.54
CA LEU A 416 -14.03 -16.84 11.19
C LEU A 416 -13.53 -16.47 12.59
N GLY A 417 -13.53 -15.17 12.91
CA GLY A 417 -12.99 -14.65 14.16
C GLY A 417 -11.46 -14.60 14.17
N ILE A 418 -10.83 -14.25 13.05
CA ILE A 418 -9.37 -14.23 12.86
C ILE A 418 -8.83 -12.80 12.81
N THR A 419 -7.55 -12.61 13.15
CA THR A 419 -6.84 -11.33 13.10
C THR A 419 -6.75 -10.80 11.66
N GLN A 420 -7.09 -9.54 11.45
CA GLN A 420 -7.02 -8.91 10.12
C GLN A 420 -5.89 -7.87 10.01
N ALA A 421 -5.16 -7.94 8.90
CA ALA A 421 -4.36 -6.85 8.35
C ALA A 421 -4.97 -6.31 7.04
N THR A 422 -4.73 -5.05 6.71
CA THR A 422 -5.00 -4.49 5.37
C THR A 422 -3.81 -3.70 4.83
N ILE A 423 -3.65 -3.71 3.50
CA ILE A 423 -2.72 -2.89 2.74
C ILE A 423 -3.54 -2.15 1.68
N ALA A 424 -3.46 -0.83 1.58
CA ALA A 424 -4.18 -0.10 0.54
C ALA A 424 -3.52 -0.25 -0.84
N HIS A 425 -2.20 -0.16 -0.93
CA HIS A 425 -1.41 0.09 -2.16
C HIS A 425 -1.69 1.45 -2.80
N ALA A 426 -2.96 1.82 -2.98
CA ALA A 426 -3.42 3.15 -3.33
C ALA A 426 -4.86 3.38 -2.81
N LEU A 427 -5.22 4.64 -2.52
CA LEU A 427 -6.60 5.04 -2.24
C LEU A 427 -7.07 6.04 -3.30
N GLU A 428 -7.98 5.63 -4.17
CA GLU A 428 -8.34 6.36 -5.40
C GLU A 428 -8.93 7.76 -5.14
N LYS A 429 -9.57 7.97 -3.99
CA LYS A 429 -10.07 9.29 -3.55
C LYS A 429 -8.98 10.36 -3.46
N SER A 430 -7.71 9.95 -3.30
CA SER A 430 -6.54 10.85 -3.30
C SER A 430 -5.94 11.07 -4.69
N LYS A 431 -6.29 10.24 -5.68
CA LYS A 431 -5.79 10.29 -7.07
C LYS A 431 -6.73 11.03 -8.01
N TYR A 432 -8.04 11.01 -7.74
CA TYR A 432 -9.05 11.74 -8.51
C TYR A 432 -9.57 12.95 -7.71
N GLU A 433 -9.19 14.17 -8.11
CA GLU A 433 -9.53 15.41 -7.40
C GLU A 433 -11.04 15.65 -7.32
N ASP A 434 -11.53 15.95 -6.11
CA ASP A 434 -12.96 16.12 -5.76
C ASP A 434 -13.86 14.90 -6.10
N SER A 435 -13.29 13.71 -6.25
CA SER A 435 -14.05 12.50 -6.62
C SER A 435 -15.11 12.07 -5.61
N ASP A 436 -15.00 12.53 -4.37
CA ASP A 436 -16.01 12.40 -3.33
C ASP A 436 -17.19 13.37 -3.54
N ALA A 437 -16.92 14.67 -3.64
CA ALA A 437 -17.95 15.69 -3.86
C ALA A 437 -18.66 15.54 -5.21
N LYS A 438 -17.94 15.11 -6.26
CA LYS A 438 -18.44 14.90 -7.63
C LYS A 438 -18.79 13.45 -7.94
N TRP A 439 -18.91 12.58 -6.92
CA TRP A 439 -19.05 11.13 -7.12
C TRP A 439 -20.14 10.76 -8.13
N LYS A 440 -21.30 11.44 -8.11
CA LYS A 440 -22.44 11.24 -9.04
C LYS A 440 -22.05 11.30 -10.53
N GLU A 441 -21.10 12.16 -10.89
CA GLU A 441 -20.63 12.32 -12.28
C GLU A 441 -19.68 11.19 -12.71
N LEU A 442 -18.97 10.60 -11.74
CA LEU A 442 -17.87 9.66 -11.92
C LEU A 442 -18.30 8.20 -11.72
N ASP A 443 -19.32 7.96 -10.89
CA ASP A 443 -19.83 6.64 -10.53
C ASP A 443 -20.23 5.77 -11.72
N PRO A 444 -20.87 6.28 -12.80
CA PRO A 444 -21.19 5.47 -13.98
C PRO A 444 -19.98 4.85 -14.70
N LYS A 445 -18.76 5.34 -14.44
CA LYS A 445 -17.50 4.81 -15.01
C LYS A 445 -16.64 4.10 -13.97
N TYR A 446 -16.54 4.63 -12.75
CA TYR A 446 -15.56 4.19 -11.74
C TYR A 446 -16.20 3.54 -10.49
N HIS A 447 -17.52 3.64 -10.31
CA HIS A 447 -18.26 3.09 -9.15
C HIS A 447 -17.67 3.51 -7.79
N PHE A 448 -17.20 4.75 -7.67
CA PHE A 448 -16.56 5.27 -6.44
C PHE A 448 -17.46 5.21 -5.20
N SER A 449 -18.79 5.25 -5.34
CA SER A 449 -19.72 5.01 -4.23
C SER A 449 -19.50 3.64 -3.59
N CYS A 450 -19.27 2.59 -4.39
CA CYS A 450 -18.92 1.26 -3.92
C CYS A 450 -17.51 1.24 -3.31
N GLN A 451 -16.53 1.84 -4.01
CA GLN A 451 -15.13 1.78 -3.59
C GLN A 451 -14.90 2.50 -2.25
N PHE A 452 -15.30 3.75 -2.11
CA PHE A 452 -15.07 4.53 -0.88
C PHE A 452 -15.86 3.96 0.31
N THR A 453 -17.02 3.33 0.06
CA THR A 453 -17.77 2.56 1.08
C THR A 453 -17.00 1.31 1.51
N ALA A 454 -16.41 0.54 0.58
CA ALA A 454 -15.58 -0.62 0.89
C ALA A 454 -14.31 -0.25 1.66
N ASP A 455 -13.65 0.84 1.27
CA ASP A 455 -12.47 1.40 1.93
C ASP A 455 -12.79 1.76 3.39
N LEU A 456 -13.84 2.57 3.63
CA LEU A 456 -14.28 2.94 4.99
C LEU A 456 -14.60 1.72 5.87
N ILE A 457 -15.23 0.69 5.31
CA ILE A 457 -15.53 -0.58 6.00
C ILE A 457 -14.23 -1.26 6.44
N ALA A 458 -13.30 -1.48 5.51
CA ALA A 458 -12.10 -2.26 5.81
C ALA A 458 -11.09 -1.51 6.70
N MET A 459 -10.97 -0.18 6.54
CA MET A 459 -10.15 0.67 7.42
C MET A 459 -10.61 0.58 8.89
N ASN A 460 -11.93 0.56 9.12
CA ASN A 460 -12.47 0.50 10.47
C ASN A 460 -12.52 -0.92 11.05
N GLN A 461 -12.82 -1.93 10.22
CA GLN A 461 -12.95 -3.33 10.63
C GLN A 461 -11.61 -3.98 11.01
N THR A 462 -10.52 -3.62 10.33
CA THR A 462 -9.23 -4.29 10.48
C THR A 462 -8.56 -4.03 11.84
N ASP A 463 -7.74 -4.97 12.31
CA ASP A 463 -6.99 -4.84 13.56
C ASP A 463 -5.72 -4.01 13.40
N PHE A 464 -5.04 -4.14 12.25
CA PHE A 464 -3.90 -3.27 11.89
C PHE A 464 -3.85 -2.96 10.39
N ILE A 465 -3.33 -1.78 10.08
CA ILE A 465 -3.10 -1.29 8.72
C ILE A 465 -1.59 -1.28 8.49
N ILE A 466 -1.17 -1.89 7.39
CA ILE A 466 0.21 -1.86 6.89
C ILE A 466 0.29 -0.80 5.78
N THR A 467 1.24 0.11 5.92
CA THR A 467 1.58 1.13 4.91
C THR A 467 3.06 1.05 4.56
N SER A 468 3.41 1.51 3.36
CA SER A 468 4.79 1.55 2.87
C SER A 468 5.53 2.81 3.33
N THR A 469 4.82 3.90 3.63
CA THR A 469 5.36 5.22 3.98
C THR A 469 4.50 5.95 5.01
N TYR A 470 5.09 6.91 5.73
CA TYR A 470 4.36 7.90 6.51
C TYR A 470 3.46 8.76 5.61
N GLN A 471 3.96 9.11 4.43
CA GLN A 471 3.25 9.86 3.38
C GLN A 471 1.92 9.19 2.99
N GLU A 472 1.83 7.86 2.98
CA GLU A 472 0.60 7.11 2.73
C GLU A 472 -0.46 7.39 3.81
N ILE A 473 -0.06 7.45 5.09
CA ILE A 473 -0.98 7.68 6.21
C ILE A 473 -1.36 9.16 6.32
N ALA A 474 -0.36 10.02 6.58
CA ALA A 474 -0.54 11.42 6.98
C ALA A 474 0.31 12.40 6.16
N GLY A 475 0.78 11.98 4.98
CA GLY A 475 1.31 12.89 3.98
C GLY A 475 2.59 13.62 4.40
N SER A 476 2.69 14.87 3.98
CA SER A 476 3.79 15.77 4.33
C SER A 476 3.27 16.93 5.20
N LYS A 477 4.12 17.91 5.49
CA LYS A 477 3.68 19.18 6.09
C LYS A 477 2.65 19.89 5.20
N ASP A 478 2.89 19.90 3.89
CA ASP A 478 2.13 20.67 2.91
C ASP A 478 0.89 19.96 2.34
N ARG A 479 0.92 18.63 2.21
CA ARG A 479 -0.12 17.83 1.57
C ARG A 479 -0.63 16.75 2.54
N PRO A 480 -1.96 16.49 2.63
CA PRO A 480 -2.50 15.42 3.45
C PRO A 480 -2.13 14.04 2.93
N GLY A 481 -2.17 13.05 3.81
CA GLY A 481 -1.97 11.64 3.46
C GLY A 481 -3.15 11.02 2.71
N GLN A 482 -2.94 9.84 2.13
CA GLN A 482 -4.00 9.11 1.45
C GLN A 482 -5.10 8.72 2.44
N TYR A 483 -4.72 8.11 3.58
CA TYR A 483 -5.67 7.78 4.66
C TYR A 483 -6.23 9.04 5.33
N GLU A 484 -5.42 10.06 5.59
CA GLU A 484 -5.87 11.34 6.15
C GLU A 484 -6.97 12.01 5.31
N SER A 485 -6.93 11.89 3.99
CA SER A 485 -8.00 12.40 3.12
C SER A 485 -9.36 11.73 3.35
N HIS A 486 -9.41 10.61 4.06
CA HIS A 486 -10.62 9.89 4.46
C HIS A 486 -11.06 10.21 5.91
N THR A 487 -10.32 11.05 6.65
CA THR A 487 -10.70 11.46 8.00
C THR A 487 -12.04 12.21 8.01
N ALA A 488 -12.24 13.14 7.08
CA ALA A 488 -13.54 13.76 6.84
C ALA A 488 -13.76 14.05 5.35
N PHE A 489 -14.93 13.70 4.82
CA PHE A 489 -15.35 14.01 3.45
C PHE A 489 -16.87 13.88 3.28
N THR A 490 -17.41 14.10 2.09
CA THR A 490 -18.84 13.95 1.81
C THR A 490 -19.07 13.43 0.40
N MET A 491 -20.06 12.58 0.24
CA MET A 491 -20.62 12.13 -1.03
C MET A 491 -22.07 12.66 -1.10
N PRO A 492 -22.30 13.86 -1.69
CA PRO A 492 -23.59 14.52 -1.62
C PRO A 492 -24.70 13.67 -2.24
N GLY A 493 -25.82 13.51 -1.55
CA GLY A 493 -26.90 12.59 -1.92
C GLY A 493 -26.67 11.12 -1.55
N LEU A 494 -25.63 10.79 -0.77
CA LEU A 494 -25.33 9.43 -0.31
C LEU A 494 -25.00 9.36 1.18
N CYS A 495 -23.91 10.01 1.62
CA CYS A 495 -23.56 10.15 3.04
C CYS A 495 -22.54 11.28 3.27
N ARG A 496 -22.51 11.81 4.49
CA ARG A 496 -21.45 12.68 5.02
C ARG A 496 -20.54 11.83 5.91
N VAL A 497 -19.23 12.05 5.85
CA VAL A 497 -18.23 11.34 6.65
C VAL A 497 -17.59 12.34 7.60
N VAL A 498 -18.11 12.42 8.82
CA VAL A 498 -17.67 13.36 9.87
C VAL A 498 -16.42 12.85 10.57
N SER A 499 -16.31 11.52 10.74
CA SER A 499 -15.11 10.85 11.22
C SER A 499 -14.99 9.48 10.55
N GLY A 500 -14.22 9.41 9.45
CA GLY A 500 -14.03 8.21 8.64
C GLY A 500 -12.88 7.33 9.12
N ILE A 501 -11.73 7.95 9.42
CA ILE A 501 -10.54 7.28 9.97
C ILE A 501 -9.66 8.29 10.73
N ASN A 502 -8.96 7.86 11.78
CA ASN A 502 -8.02 8.70 12.52
C ASN A 502 -6.58 8.24 12.23
N VAL A 503 -5.73 9.12 11.67
CA VAL A 503 -4.31 8.81 11.41
C VAL A 503 -3.48 8.54 12.68
N PHE A 504 -3.97 8.97 13.84
CA PHE A 504 -3.39 8.67 15.16
C PHE A 504 -3.88 7.35 15.77
N ASP A 505 -4.73 6.58 15.06
CA ASP A 505 -5.17 5.26 15.52
C ASP A 505 -3.96 4.30 15.60
N PRO A 506 -3.70 3.66 16.76
CA PRO A 506 -2.59 2.74 16.93
C PRO A 506 -2.72 1.43 16.14
N LYS A 507 -3.70 1.29 15.24
CA LYS A 507 -3.71 0.28 14.17
C LYS A 507 -2.71 0.57 13.03
N PHE A 508 -2.30 1.82 12.82
CA PHE A 508 -1.42 2.21 11.70
C PHE A 508 0.05 1.85 11.93
N ASN A 509 0.65 1.15 10.96
CA ASN A 509 2.05 0.73 11.00
C ASN A 509 2.76 0.91 9.65
N ILE A 510 4.01 1.35 9.70
CA ILE A 510 4.90 1.47 8.52
C ILE A 510 5.81 0.23 8.44
N ALA A 511 5.52 -0.63 7.48
CA ALA A 511 6.38 -1.72 7.05
C ALA A 511 6.68 -1.53 5.56
N ALA A 512 7.71 -0.74 5.27
CA ALA A 512 8.17 -0.53 3.91
C ALA A 512 8.64 -1.86 3.28
N PRO A 513 8.27 -2.15 2.02
CA PRO A 513 8.79 -3.30 1.30
C PRO A 513 10.28 -3.11 0.94
N GLY A 514 10.91 -4.20 0.49
CA GLY A 514 12.26 -4.17 -0.06
C GLY A 514 12.28 -4.24 -1.58
N ALA A 515 13.46 -4.57 -2.11
CA ALA A 515 13.62 -5.11 -3.47
C ALA A 515 14.22 -6.53 -3.37
N ASP A 516 13.94 -7.39 -4.35
CA ASP A 516 14.43 -8.76 -4.42
C ASP A 516 15.98 -8.81 -4.47
N GLN A 517 16.62 -9.23 -3.37
CA GLN A 517 18.09 -9.22 -3.24
C GLN A 517 18.79 -10.35 -4.02
N SER A 518 18.04 -11.25 -4.69
CA SER A 518 18.61 -12.13 -5.73
C SER A 518 18.83 -11.39 -7.06
N VAL A 519 18.02 -10.35 -7.32
CA VAL A 519 18.05 -9.52 -8.53
C VAL A 519 18.92 -8.28 -8.32
N TYR A 520 18.70 -7.58 -7.20
CA TYR A 520 19.30 -6.30 -6.86
C TYR A 520 20.28 -6.44 -5.69
N PHE A 521 21.53 -6.74 -6.02
CA PHE A 521 22.65 -6.88 -5.08
C PHE A 521 23.81 -5.95 -5.45
N PRO A 522 24.75 -5.67 -4.53
CA PRO A 522 25.83 -4.70 -4.74
C PRO A 522 26.73 -4.98 -5.94
N TYR A 523 27.05 -3.94 -6.73
CA TYR A 523 27.95 -4.02 -7.91
C TYR A 523 29.36 -4.56 -7.61
N THR A 524 29.77 -4.54 -6.33
CA THR A 524 31.03 -5.07 -5.79
C THR A 524 31.08 -6.59 -5.68
N GLU A 525 29.94 -7.29 -5.65
CA GLU A 525 29.89 -8.75 -5.54
C GLU A 525 30.19 -9.42 -6.88
N LYS A 526 31.44 -9.31 -7.34
CA LYS A 526 31.88 -9.73 -8.68
C LYS A 526 31.54 -11.20 -9.02
N GLN A 527 31.51 -12.08 -8.02
CA GLN A 527 31.14 -13.51 -8.19
C GLN A 527 29.66 -13.76 -8.51
N LYS A 528 28.76 -12.78 -8.29
CA LYS A 528 27.32 -12.89 -8.62
C LYS A 528 26.94 -12.16 -9.91
N ARG A 529 27.85 -11.39 -10.52
CA ARG A 529 27.55 -10.51 -11.67
C ARG A 529 27.07 -11.34 -12.86
N LEU A 530 26.00 -10.87 -13.50
CA LEU A 530 25.37 -11.57 -14.62
C LEU A 530 26.08 -11.21 -15.93
N THR A 531 27.35 -11.63 -16.03
CA THR A 531 28.27 -11.25 -17.13
C THR A 531 27.78 -11.68 -18.53
N SER A 532 26.86 -12.64 -18.60
CA SER A 532 26.16 -13.01 -19.85
C SER A 532 25.40 -11.85 -20.49
N PHE A 533 24.90 -10.88 -19.71
CA PHE A 533 24.21 -9.69 -20.22
C PHE A 533 25.17 -8.55 -20.60
N HIS A 534 26.49 -8.67 -20.40
CA HIS A 534 27.42 -7.56 -20.65
C HIS A 534 27.49 -7.15 -22.14
N PRO A 535 27.48 -8.07 -23.13
CA PRO A 535 27.40 -7.67 -24.54
C PRO A 535 26.13 -6.88 -24.86
N ASP A 536 24.96 -7.36 -24.39
CA ASP A 536 23.67 -6.69 -24.60
C ASP A 536 23.65 -5.30 -23.94
N ILE A 537 24.20 -5.17 -22.73
CA ILE A 537 24.27 -3.90 -21.99
C ILE A 537 25.27 -2.93 -22.64
N GLU A 538 26.37 -3.41 -23.22
CA GLU A 538 27.31 -2.58 -23.98
C GLU A 538 26.70 -2.07 -25.30
N GLU A 539 25.90 -2.89 -25.99
CA GLU A 539 25.12 -2.47 -27.15
C GLU A 539 24.08 -1.42 -26.73
N LEU A 540 23.24 -1.74 -25.73
CA LEU A 540 22.18 -0.90 -25.19
C LEU A 540 22.69 0.49 -24.73
N LEU A 541 23.86 0.55 -24.08
CA LEU A 541 24.44 1.82 -23.60
C LEU A 541 25.28 2.57 -24.65
N TYR A 542 26.01 1.85 -25.52
CA TYR A 542 27.13 2.45 -26.27
C TYR A 542 27.17 2.15 -27.77
N SER A 543 26.14 1.52 -28.33
CA SER A 543 25.95 1.50 -29.79
C SER A 543 25.84 2.92 -30.36
N LYS A 544 26.13 3.06 -31.65
CA LYS A 544 26.01 4.33 -32.40
C LYS A 544 24.80 4.34 -33.35
N GLU A 545 24.13 3.20 -33.47
CA GLU A 545 22.97 3.03 -34.34
C GLU A 545 21.71 3.14 -33.49
N ASP A 546 20.71 3.86 -33.99
CA ASP A 546 19.38 3.98 -33.39
C ASP A 546 18.54 2.77 -33.84
N ASN A 547 17.82 2.12 -32.92
CA ASN A 547 17.01 0.94 -33.22
C ASN A 547 15.67 0.91 -32.41
N SER A 548 15.07 -0.28 -32.27
CA SER A 548 13.81 -0.45 -31.53
C SER A 548 13.95 -0.41 -30.00
N GLU A 549 15.14 -0.62 -29.45
CA GLU A 549 15.43 -0.61 -28.01
C GLU A 549 16.10 0.69 -27.53
N HIS A 550 16.76 1.46 -28.41
CA HIS A 550 17.45 2.70 -28.04
C HIS A 550 17.57 3.72 -29.18
N ILE A 551 17.69 5.00 -28.82
CA ILE A 551 18.06 6.11 -29.70
C ILE A 551 19.05 7.10 -29.03
N GLY A 552 19.80 7.82 -29.84
CA GLY A 552 20.92 8.67 -29.40
C GLY A 552 22.16 7.84 -29.04
N TYR A 553 23.30 8.48 -28.79
CA TYR A 553 24.56 7.77 -28.51
C TYR A 553 25.45 8.54 -27.53
N LEU A 554 26.33 7.80 -26.85
CA LEU A 554 27.34 8.34 -25.94
C LEU A 554 28.70 8.40 -26.63
N ALA A 555 29.21 9.60 -26.89
CA ALA A 555 30.46 9.82 -27.61
C ALA A 555 31.70 9.52 -26.74
N ASP A 556 31.63 9.87 -25.45
CA ASP A 556 32.68 9.56 -24.47
C ASP A 556 32.21 8.47 -23.50
N ARG A 557 32.68 7.23 -23.75
CA ARG A 557 32.40 6.06 -22.90
C ARG A 557 33.10 6.10 -21.53
N LYS A 558 34.00 7.07 -21.26
CA LYS A 558 34.73 7.20 -19.98
C LYS A 558 34.03 8.10 -18.96
N LYS A 559 33.05 8.90 -19.39
CA LYS A 559 32.23 9.70 -18.49
C LYS A 559 31.33 8.81 -17.62
N PRO A 560 31.17 9.10 -16.32
CA PRO A 560 30.13 8.51 -15.51
C PRO A 560 28.73 8.76 -16.11
N ILE A 561 27.80 7.85 -15.82
CA ILE A 561 26.42 7.93 -16.32
C ILE A 561 25.47 8.41 -15.20
N ILE A 562 24.71 9.47 -15.46
CA ILE A 562 23.42 9.67 -14.79
C ILE A 562 22.42 8.70 -15.40
N PHE A 563 21.82 7.86 -14.56
CA PHE A 563 20.81 6.90 -14.97
C PHE A 563 19.45 7.26 -14.37
N SER A 564 18.39 7.11 -15.14
CA SER A 564 17.00 7.18 -14.66
C SER A 564 16.15 6.13 -15.37
N MET A 565 15.27 5.46 -14.62
CA MET A 565 14.39 4.42 -15.14
C MET A 565 12.99 4.57 -14.53
N ALA A 566 11.98 4.77 -15.40
CA ALA A 566 10.59 4.94 -15.01
C ALA A 566 9.64 4.70 -16.19
N ARG A 567 8.33 4.82 -15.97
CA ARG A 567 7.38 5.09 -17.06
C ARG A 567 7.56 6.51 -17.58
N LEU A 568 7.18 6.76 -18.82
CA LEU A 568 7.18 8.09 -19.41
C LEU A 568 5.80 8.76 -19.20
N ASP A 569 5.57 9.28 -18.00
CA ASP A 569 4.36 10.05 -17.65
C ASP A 569 4.72 11.40 -17.01
N THR A 570 3.75 12.34 -16.96
CA THR A 570 4.00 13.73 -16.52
C THR A 570 4.52 13.77 -15.08
N VAL A 571 4.06 12.85 -14.23
CA VAL A 571 4.43 12.79 -12.81
C VAL A 571 5.86 12.26 -12.64
N LYS A 572 6.29 11.29 -13.44
CA LYS A 572 7.68 10.78 -13.44
C LYS A 572 8.71 11.76 -14.01
N ASN A 573 8.30 12.75 -14.81
CA ASN A 573 9.09 13.95 -15.09
C ASN A 573 10.50 13.70 -15.70
N ILE A 574 10.66 12.62 -16.47
CA ILE A 574 11.94 12.22 -17.10
C ILE A 574 12.38 13.27 -18.15
N THR A 575 11.42 13.93 -18.81
CA THR A 575 11.69 15.09 -19.66
C THR A 575 12.19 16.30 -18.85
N GLY A 576 11.74 16.47 -17.61
CA GLY A 576 12.24 17.50 -16.69
C GLY A 576 13.74 17.34 -16.44
N LEU A 577 14.16 16.14 -16.00
CA LEU A 577 15.58 15.80 -15.86
C LEU A 577 16.38 16.04 -17.14
N THR A 578 15.80 15.69 -18.29
CA THR A 578 16.44 15.90 -19.61
C THR A 578 16.59 17.40 -19.94
N GLU A 579 15.63 18.24 -19.57
CA GLU A 579 15.79 19.70 -19.67
C GLU A 579 16.83 20.25 -18.68
N TRP A 580 16.83 19.79 -17.41
CA TRP A 580 17.78 20.25 -16.40
C TRP A 580 19.23 19.94 -16.82
N TYR A 581 19.47 18.71 -17.29
CA TYR A 581 20.74 18.29 -17.87
C TYR A 581 21.08 19.11 -19.12
N GLY A 582 20.11 19.30 -20.05
CA GLY A 582 20.31 20.06 -21.28
C GLY A 582 20.74 21.51 -21.05
N LYS A 583 20.15 22.18 -20.06
CA LYS A 583 20.54 23.53 -19.60
C LYS A 583 21.90 23.55 -18.93
N ASN A 584 22.20 22.59 -18.04
CA ASN A 584 23.37 22.62 -17.18
C ASN A 584 24.65 22.16 -17.89
N LYS A 585 25.31 23.09 -18.60
CA LYS A 585 26.60 22.86 -19.29
C LYS A 585 27.70 22.33 -18.37
N ARG A 586 27.72 22.74 -17.10
CA ARG A 586 28.69 22.25 -16.10
C ARG A 586 28.53 20.75 -15.90
N LEU A 587 27.29 20.28 -15.72
CA LEU A 587 26.96 18.86 -15.59
C LEU A 587 27.30 18.06 -16.86
N ARG A 588 26.86 18.52 -18.05
CA ARG A 588 27.11 17.87 -19.36
C ARG A 588 28.59 17.64 -19.68
N ASN A 589 29.45 18.56 -19.23
CA ASN A 589 30.90 18.42 -19.41
C ASN A 589 31.48 17.24 -18.60
N MET A 590 30.80 16.78 -17.55
CA MET A 590 31.32 15.78 -16.61
C MET A 590 30.74 14.39 -16.79
N VAL A 591 29.45 14.28 -17.13
CA VAL A 591 28.70 13.01 -17.15
C VAL A 591 27.85 12.88 -18.40
N ASN A 592 27.48 11.65 -18.74
CA ASN A 592 26.47 11.32 -19.75
C ASN A 592 25.09 11.20 -19.09
N LEU A 593 24.00 11.34 -19.84
CA LEU A 593 22.63 11.04 -19.37
C LEU A 593 22.07 9.83 -20.12
N VAL A 594 21.58 8.84 -19.37
CA VAL A 594 20.88 7.66 -19.87
C VAL A 594 19.51 7.58 -19.22
N VAL A 595 18.44 7.51 -20.03
CA VAL A 595 17.06 7.38 -19.55
C VAL A 595 16.37 6.16 -20.15
N VAL A 596 15.77 5.33 -19.30
CA VAL A 596 14.91 4.19 -19.69
C VAL A 596 13.47 4.62 -19.42
N ALA A 597 12.71 4.94 -20.48
CA ALA A 597 11.33 5.43 -20.34
C ALA A 597 10.49 5.29 -21.61
N GLY A 598 9.39 4.54 -21.54
CA GLY A 598 8.34 4.51 -22.55
C GLY A 598 8.76 4.04 -23.95
N PHE A 599 8.09 4.57 -24.97
CA PHE A 599 8.39 4.37 -26.40
C PHE A 599 9.03 5.62 -27.04
N PHE A 600 9.74 5.48 -28.15
CA PHE A 600 10.29 6.63 -28.90
C PHE A 600 9.28 7.30 -29.86
N ASP A 601 8.24 6.58 -30.25
CA ASP A 601 7.31 6.97 -31.31
C ASP A 601 5.91 7.19 -30.71
N PRO A 602 5.32 8.40 -30.82
CA PRO A 602 3.98 8.67 -30.29
C PRO A 602 2.89 7.75 -30.86
N SER A 603 3.07 7.18 -32.06
CA SER A 603 2.08 6.28 -32.68
C SER A 603 2.00 4.91 -32.00
N LYS A 604 3.03 4.52 -31.23
CA LYS A 604 3.09 3.22 -30.52
C LYS A 604 2.40 3.25 -29.16
N SER A 605 2.15 4.43 -28.60
CA SER A 605 1.41 4.58 -27.35
C SER A 605 -0.09 4.79 -27.60
N HIS A 606 -0.89 4.44 -26.61
CA HIS A 606 -2.31 4.78 -26.52
C HIS A 606 -2.62 5.72 -25.35
N ASP A 607 -1.61 6.05 -24.54
CA ASP A 607 -1.75 7.00 -23.43
C ASP A 607 -1.45 8.44 -23.87
N ARG A 608 -2.23 9.38 -23.34
CA ARG A 608 -2.16 10.80 -23.76
C ARG A 608 -1.01 11.57 -23.10
N GLU A 609 -0.59 11.18 -21.89
CA GLU A 609 0.56 11.79 -21.24
C GLU A 609 1.85 11.29 -21.88
N GLU A 610 1.98 9.98 -22.11
CA GLU A 610 3.14 9.42 -22.80
C GLU A 610 3.28 10.02 -24.22
N ILE A 611 2.20 10.11 -25.00
CA ILE A 611 2.21 10.78 -26.32
C ILE A 611 2.71 12.24 -26.25
N ALA A 612 2.44 12.96 -25.15
CA ALA A 612 2.88 14.34 -24.96
C ALA A 612 4.35 14.41 -24.50
N GLU A 613 4.73 13.57 -23.54
CA GLU A 613 6.09 13.50 -23.00
C GLU A 613 7.09 12.96 -24.03
N ILE A 614 6.71 12.04 -24.93
CA ILE A 614 7.53 11.61 -26.09
C ILE A 614 7.85 12.80 -26.99
N LYS A 615 6.83 13.59 -27.38
CA LYS A 615 7.01 14.77 -28.25
C LYS A 615 7.90 15.81 -27.58
N LYS A 616 7.69 16.04 -26.28
CA LYS A 616 8.52 16.91 -25.44
C LYS A 616 9.96 16.41 -25.35
N MET A 617 10.18 15.09 -25.24
CA MET A 617 11.53 14.49 -25.20
C MET A 617 12.31 14.79 -26.49
N HIS A 618 11.72 14.55 -27.67
CA HIS A 618 12.33 14.91 -28.96
C HIS A 618 12.65 16.41 -29.05
N THR A 619 11.68 17.28 -28.72
CA THR A 619 11.88 18.74 -28.68
C THR A 619 13.06 19.14 -27.78
N LEU A 620 13.28 18.46 -26.65
CA LEU A 620 14.39 18.73 -25.73
C LEU A 620 15.74 18.24 -26.28
N ILE A 621 15.78 17.07 -26.91
CA ILE A 621 16.99 16.51 -27.54
C ILE A 621 17.51 17.44 -28.64
N GLU A 622 16.60 17.97 -29.47
CA GLU A 622 16.92 18.96 -30.50
C GLU A 622 17.33 20.31 -29.90
N LYS A 623 16.46 20.91 -29.08
CA LYS A 623 16.66 22.25 -28.46
C LYS A 623 17.97 22.38 -27.71
N TYR A 624 18.41 21.32 -27.02
CA TYR A 624 19.65 21.32 -26.24
C TYR A 624 20.81 20.61 -26.94
N GLN A 625 20.65 20.13 -28.17
CA GLN A 625 21.67 19.44 -28.96
C GLN A 625 22.35 18.32 -28.13
N LEU A 626 21.56 17.33 -27.73
CA LEU A 626 21.99 16.30 -26.76
C LEU A 626 22.77 15.12 -27.36
N GLN A 627 22.96 15.06 -28.69
CA GLN A 627 23.73 13.98 -29.32
C GLN A 627 25.17 13.89 -28.77
N GLY A 628 25.69 12.66 -28.72
CA GLY A 628 26.98 12.34 -28.11
C GLY A 628 27.03 12.41 -26.58
N GLN A 629 25.94 12.82 -25.92
CA GLN A 629 25.87 13.06 -24.47
C GLN A 629 24.63 12.41 -23.81
N PHE A 630 23.73 11.85 -24.62
CA PHE A 630 22.42 11.37 -24.21
C PHE A 630 22.04 10.09 -24.94
N ARG A 631 21.42 9.16 -24.21
CA ARG A 631 20.93 7.87 -24.70
C ARG A 631 19.53 7.64 -24.11
N TRP A 632 18.54 7.41 -24.95
CA TRP A 632 17.18 7.07 -24.54
C TRP A 632 16.92 5.61 -24.90
N ILE A 633 16.50 4.83 -23.92
CA ILE A 633 16.24 3.40 -24.00
C ILE A 633 14.73 3.14 -23.77
N ALA A 634 14.18 2.19 -24.51
CA ALA A 634 12.78 1.79 -24.42
C ALA A 634 12.51 1.03 -23.12
N ALA A 635 11.26 1.02 -22.65
CA ALA A 635 10.85 0.36 -21.40
C ALA A 635 11.35 -1.10 -21.31
N GLN A 636 12.09 -1.41 -20.23
CA GLN A 636 12.77 -2.70 -20.04
C GLN A 636 11.97 -3.64 -19.13
N THR A 637 11.71 -4.87 -19.58
CA THR A 637 10.85 -5.85 -18.87
C THR A 637 11.60 -6.93 -18.11
N ASP A 638 12.84 -7.27 -18.47
CA ASP A 638 13.63 -8.27 -17.74
C ASP A 638 14.29 -7.66 -16.48
N ARG A 639 13.79 -8.07 -15.31
CA ARG A 639 14.33 -7.65 -14.01
C ARG A 639 15.80 -8.04 -13.80
N TYR A 640 16.27 -9.16 -14.37
CA TYR A 640 17.65 -9.62 -14.22
C TYR A 640 18.61 -8.78 -15.07
N ARG A 641 18.27 -8.49 -16.33
CA ARG A 641 18.99 -7.51 -17.17
C ARG A 641 18.98 -6.12 -16.54
N ASN A 642 17.85 -5.67 -15.97
CA ASN A 642 17.75 -4.40 -15.26
C ASN A 642 18.64 -4.33 -14.00
N GLY A 643 18.66 -5.40 -13.19
CA GLY A 643 19.55 -5.49 -12.03
C GLY A 643 21.03 -5.41 -12.42
N GLU A 644 21.42 -6.06 -13.51
CA GLU A 644 22.79 -5.97 -14.02
C GLU A 644 23.10 -4.60 -14.63
N LEU A 645 22.15 -3.97 -15.32
CA LEU A 645 22.26 -2.61 -15.84
C LEU A 645 22.59 -1.60 -14.72
N TYR A 646 21.83 -1.60 -13.61
CA TYR A 646 22.13 -0.76 -12.43
C TYR A 646 23.59 -0.96 -11.94
N ARG A 647 24.07 -2.21 -11.91
CA ARG A 647 25.45 -2.54 -11.50
C ARG A 647 26.51 -2.09 -12.51
N CYS A 648 26.22 -2.14 -13.81
CA CYS A 648 27.09 -1.60 -14.86
C CYS A 648 27.16 -0.06 -14.79
N ILE A 649 26.06 0.64 -14.51
CA ILE A 649 26.10 2.08 -14.22
C ILE A 649 26.99 2.39 -13.00
N ALA A 650 26.89 1.58 -11.94
CA ALA A 650 27.73 1.72 -10.75
C ALA A 650 29.23 1.48 -11.03
N ASP A 651 29.59 0.60 -11.97
CA ASP A 651 30.98 0.45 -12.43
C ASP A 651 31.51 1.71 -13.13
N THR A 652 30.66 2.49 -13.84
CA THR A 652 31.06 3.80 -14.42
C THR A 652 31.26 4.91 -13.38
N LYS A 653 31.02 4.64 -12.09
CA LYS A 653 30.89 5.64 -11.02
C LYS A 653 29.79 6.68 -11.29
N GLY A 654 28.71 6.23 -11.93
CA GLY A 654 27.50 7.00 -12.20
C GLY A 654 26.66 7.31 -10.96
N ALA A 655 25.45 7.81 -11.18
CA ALA A 655 24.44 8.03 -10.14
C ALA A 655 23.02 7.76 -10.67
N PHE A 656 22.09 7.38 -9.79
CA PHE A 656 20.67 7.29 -10.12
C PHE A 656 19.96 8.62 -9.83
N VAL A 657 19.00 8.99 -10.66
CA VAL A 657 18.18 10.19 -10.45
C VAL A 657 16.69 9.86 -10.63
N GLN A 658 15.88 10.11 -9.60
CA GLN A 658 14.41 10.06 -9.65
C GLN A 658 13.82 11.49 -9.60
N PRO A 659 13.55 12.13 -10.76
CA PRO A 659 13.14 13.54 -10.87
C PRO A 659 11.63 13.79 -10.70
N ALA A 660 10.83 12.78 -10.32
CA ALA A 660 9.37 12.87 -10.29
C ALA A 660 8.81 14.08 -9.51
N LEU A 661 7.75 14.70 -10.04
CA LEU A 661 6.99 15.78 -9.37
C LEU A 661 6.37 15.33 -8.04
N TYR A 662 6.11 14.02 -7.93
CA TYR A 662 5.73 13.32 -6.71
C TYR A 662 5.98 11.82 -6.90
N GLU A 663 6.50 11.13 -5.89
CA GLU A 663 6.69 9.68 -5.90
C GLU A 663 6.07 9.06 -4.64
N ALA A 664 5.20 8.07 -4.81
CA ALA A 664 4.42 7.51 -3.69
C ALA A 664 5.29 6.66 -2.75
N PHE A 665 6.28 5.95 -3.32
CA PHE A 665 7.28 5.18 -2.58
C PHE A 665 8.64 5.25 -3.28
N GLY A 666 8.73 4.73 -4.52
CA GLY A 666 9.95 4.77 -5.33
C GLY A 666 10.80 3.51 -5.20
N LEU A 667 10.29 2.35 -5.64
CA LEU A 667 11.05 1.09 -5.67
C LEU A 667 12.41 1.24 -6.37
N THR A 668 12.49 1.98 -7.47
CA THR A 668 13.73 2.21 -8.22
C THR A 668 14.83 2.93 -7.43
N VAL A 669 14.46 3.72 -6.41
CA VAL A 669 15.42 4.31 -5.44
C VAL A 669 16.07 3.21 -4.61
N ILE A 670 15.28 2.25 -4.12
CA ILE A 670 15.75 1.10 -3.33
C ILE A 670 16.53 0.11 -4.20
N GLU A 671 16.12 -0.15 -5.44
CA GLU A 671 16.86 -0.98 -6.41
C GLU A 671 18.26 -0.41 -6.67
N ALA A 672 18.35 0.88 -6.99
CA ALA A 672 19.62 1.58 -7.21
C ALA A 672 20.52 1.55 -5.95
N MET A 673 19.95 1.86 -4.78
CA MET A 673 20.69 1.86 -3.52
C MET A 673 21.16 0.45 -3.11
N ASN A 674 20.36 -0.61 -3.31
CA ASN A 674 20.79 -2.02 -3.13
C ASN A 674 21.99 -2.36 -4.05
N CYS A 675 21.92 -1.93 -5.31
CA CYS A 675 23.01 -2.13 -6.28
C CYS A 675 24.28 -1.33 -5.93
N GLY A 676 24.20 -0.40 -4.97
CA GLY A 676 25.31 0.46 -4.54
C GLY A 676 25.54 1.67 -5.45
N LEU A 677 24.51 2.11 -6.19
CA LEU A 677 24.53 3.30 -7.01
C LEU A 677 24.07 4.51 -6.15
N PRO A 678 24.88 5.57 -5.97
CA PRO A 678 24.46 6.77 -5.25
C PRO A 678 23.25 7.41 -5.92
N THR A 679 22.26 7.82 -5.13
CA THR A 679 20.93 8.22 -5.64
C THR A 679 20.55 9.64 -5.24
N PHE A 680 20.02 10.37 -6.22
CA PHE A 680 19.28 11.62 -6.06
C PHE A 680 17.80 11.32 -6.26
N ALA A 681 16.93 11.73 -5.34
CA ALA A 681 15.49 11.53 -5.50
C ALA A 681 14.67 12.74 -5.08
N THR A 682 13.48 12.85 -5.66
CA THR A 682 12.50 13.90 -5.34
C THR A 682 12.23 14.00 -3.84
N ASN A 683 12.21 15.22 -3.31
CA ASN A 683 11.76 15.51 -1.95
C ASN A 683 10.23 15.44 -1.78
N GLN A 684 9.49 15.11 -2.85
CA GLN A 684 8.03 15.02 -2.86
C GLN A 684 7.54 13.57 -2.73
N GLY A 685 7.29 13.14 -1.49
CA GLY A 685 6.68 11.86 -1.16
C GLY A 685 7.69 10.82 -0.63
N GLY A 686 7.44 9.54 -0.91
CA GLY A 686 8.13 8.40 -0.29
C GLY A 686 9.67 8.41 -0.33
N PRO A 687 10.34 8.87 -1.41
CA PRO A 687 11.80 8.94 -1.42
C PRO A 687 12.39 9.88 -0.34
N ALA A 688 11.63 10.87 0.13
CA ALA A 688 12.02 11.76 1.22
C ALA A 688 12.07 11.07 2.60
N GLU A 689 11.50 9.86 2.71
CA GLU A 689 11.65 8.98 3.87
C GLU A 689 12.77 7.95 3.65
N ILE A 690 12.99 7.50 2.40
CA ILE A 690 14.00 6.49 2.05
C ILE A 690 15.41 7.06 2.21
N ILE A 691 15.66 8.27 1.68
CA ILE A 691 16.96 8.93 1.71
C ILE A 691 17.11 9.81 2.97
N ILE A 692 18.30 9.76 3.56
CA ILE A 692 18.76 10.78 4.51
C ILE A 692 19.70 11.70 3.73
N ASP A 693 19.26 12.94 3.48
CA ASP A 693 19.94 13.89 2.60
C ASP A 693 21.38 14.17 3.02
N GLY A 694 22.32 14.08 2.08
CA GLY A 694 23.76 14.21 2.30
C GLY A 694 24.42 13.03 3.04
N VAL A 695 23.66 12.02 3.47
CA VAL A 695 24.16 10.87 4.24
C VAL A 695 24.06 9.58 3.43
N SER A 696 22.84 9.18 3.01
CA SER A 696 22.60 7.93 2.26
C SER A 696 22.23 8.14 0.79
N GLY A 697 22.25 9.40 0.33
CA GLY A 697 21.77 9.86 -0.96
C GLY A 697 21.49 11.37 -0.87
N PHE A 698 20.78 11.91 -1.87
CA PHE A 698 20.47 13.33 -1.92
C PHE A 698 19.01 13.62 -2.28
N HIS A 699 18.46 14.69 -1.72
CA HIS A 699 17.15 15.21 -2.08
C HIS A 699 17.25 16.30 -3.15
N ILE A 700 16.38 16.22 -4.16
CA ILE A 700 16.22 17.22 -5.23
C ILE A 700 14.78 17.75 -5.22
N ASP A 701 14.60 19.04 -5.50
CA ASP A 701 13.26 19.64 -5.66
C ASP A 701 12.86 19.62 -7.14
N PRO A 702 11.85 18.82 -7.55
CA PRO A 702 11.44 18.73 -8.96
C PRO A 702 10.84 20.03 -9.50
N ASN A 703 10.51 21.00 -8.64
CA ASN A 703 10.07 22.34 -9.01
C ASN A 703 11.25 23.31 -9.24
N ASN A 704 12.48 22.94 -8.84
CA ASN A 704 13.69 23.74 -8.98
C ASN A 704 14.82 22.92 -9.65
N GLY A 705 14.71 22.77 -10.97
CA GLY A 705 15.68 22.03 -11.79
C GLY A 705 17.09 22.64 -11.84
N ASP A 706 17.21 23.94 -11.62
CA ASP A 706 18.51 24.62 -11.62
C ASP A 706 19.27 24.37 -10.31
N GLU A 707 18.58 24.34 -9.15
CA GLU A 707 19.16 23.83 -7.89
C GLU A 707 19.49 22.35 -8.00
N SER A 708 18.54 21.54 -8.47
CA SER A 708 18.66 20.08 -8.55
C SER A 708 19.82 19.64 -9.45
N SER A 709 19.99 20.25 -10.63
CA SER A 709 21.10 19.93 -11.53
C SER A 709 22.46 20.42 -11.03
N ASN A 710 22.49 21.53 -10.28
CA ASN A 710 23.72 21.98 -9.63
C ASN A 710 24.14 21.05 -8.48
N LYS A 711 23.21 20.62 -7.62
CA LYS A 711 23.48 19.63 -6.57
C LYS A 711 24.05 18.31 -7.13
N ILE A 712 23.54 17.85 -8.27
CA ILE A 712 24.10 16.68 -8.98
C ILE A 712 25.51 16.98 -9.54
N ALA A 713 25.75 18.18 -10.09
CA ALA A 713 27.08 18.58 -10.57
C ALA A 713 28.11 18.70 -9.44
N ASP A 714 27.74 19.28 -8.29
CA ASP A 714 28.60 19.45 -7.12
C ASP A 714 29.07 18.11 -6.56
N PHE A 715 28.20 17.08 -6.58
CA PHE A 715 28.57 15.70 -6.26
C PHE A 715 29.64 15.15 -7.22
N PHE A 716 29.46 15.30 -8.54
CA PHE A 716 30.43 14.81 -9.52
C PHE A 716 31.76 15.59 -9.53
N GLU A 717 31.75 16.87 -9.15
CA GLU A 717 32.97 17.63 -8.87
C GLU A 717 33.68 17.11 -7.62
N LYS A 718 32.93 16.88 -6.53
CA LYS A 718 33.49 16.32 -5.29
C LYS A 718 34.02 14.89 -5.46
N CYS A 719 33.39 14.07 -6.31
CA CYS A 719 33.92 12.74 -6.66
C CYS A 719 35.21 12.78 -7.52
N LYS A 720 35.55 13.94 -8.12
CA LYS A 720 36.83 14.13 -8.82
C LYS A 720 37.94 14.63 -7.89
N THR A 721 37.60 15.39 -6.84
CA THR A 721 38.56 15.88 -5.85
C THR A 721 38.79 14.89 -4.70
N ASP A 722 37.79 14.10 -4.34
CA ASP A 722 37.84 12.99 -3.39
C ASP A 722 37.38 11.68 -4.04
N ALA A 723 38.35 10.85 -4.42
CA ALA A 723 38.12 9.53 -5.02
C ALA A 723 37.47 8.51 -4.04
N GLY A 724 37.48 8.79 -2.74
CA GLY A 724 36.76 8.02 -1.72
C GLY A 724 35.26 8.36 -1.68
N TYR A 725 34.88 9.60 -1.97
CA TYR A 725 33.54 10.12 -1.69
C TYR A 725 32.40 9.33 -2.35
N TRP A 726 32.57 8.93 -3.62
CA TRP A 726 31.58 8.11 -4.32
C TRP A 726 31.35 6.77 -3.59
N ASN A 727 32.42 6.14 -3.12
CA ASN A 727 32.35 4.84 -2.44
C ASN A 727 31.76 4.97 -1.03
N GLN A 728 31.96 6.11 -0.35
CA GLN A 728 31.29 6.43 0.92
C GLN A 728 29.78 6.53 0.73
N MET A 729 29.31 7.32 -0.24
CA MET A 729 27.87 7.46 -0.55
C MET A 729 27.25 6.13 -1.02
N SER A 730 27.97 5.34 -1.82
CA SER A 730 27.59 3.98 -2.23
C SER A 730 27.49 2.99 -1.06
N ALA A 731 28.32 3.12 -0.03
CA ALA A 731 28.25 2.31 1.18
C ALA A 731 27.09 2.74 2.09
N ALA A 732 26.94 4.04 2.35
CA ALA A 732 25.87 4.58 3.19
C ALA A 732 24.47 4.37 2.58
N GLY A 733 24.34 4.48 1.25
CA GLY A 733 23.12 4.14 0.53
C GLY A 733 22.72 2.68 0.72
N ARG A 734 23.66 1.73 0.58
CA ARG A 734 23.40 0.31 0.86
C ARG A 734 23.04 0.06 2.32
N GLN A 735 23.77 0.65 3.27
CA GLN A 735 23.52 0.49 4.70
C GLN A 735 22.08 0.87 5.06
N ARG A 736 21.60 2.03 4.55
CA ARG A 736 20.22 2.48 4.71
C ARG A 736 19.19 1.47 4.21
N ILE A 737 19.46 0.76 3.12
CA ILE A 737 18.57 -0.29 2.60
C ILE A 737 18.59 -1.53 3.51
N TYR A 738 19.77 -2.04 3.88
CA TYR A 738 19.87 -3.21 4.76
C TYR A 738 19.25 -2.99 6.15
N GLU A 739 19.26 -1.76 6.66
CA GLU A 739 18.67 -1.38 7.95
C GLU A 739 17.14 -1.17 7.94
N CYS A 740 16.54 -0.81 6.80
CA CYS A 740 15.16 -0.31 6.75
C CYS A 740 14.27 -0.89 5.65
N TYR A 741 14.83 -1.31 4.51
CA TYR A 741 14.10 -1.58 3.26
C TYR A 741 14.47 -2.96 2.68
N THR A 742 14.31 -4.01 3.48
CA THR A 742 14.44 -5.40 3.03
C THR A 742 13.17 -6.20 3.29
N TRP A 743 12.88 -7.16 2.41
CA TRP A 743 11.75 -8.06 2.58
C TRP A 743 11.84 -8.92 3.86
N LYS A 744 13.05 -9.18 4.36
CA LYS A 744 13.28 -9.83 5.65
C LYS A 744 12.82 -8.98 6.84
N ILE A 745 13.11 -7.68 6.82
CA ILE A 745 12.61 -6.73 7.83
C ILE A 745 11.07 -6.62 7.73
N TYR A 746 10.55 -6.56 6.51
CA TYR A 746 9.11 -6.54 6.25
C TYR A 746 8.40 -7.76 6.86
N ALA A 747 8.84 -8.97 6.52
CA ALA A 747 8.26 -10.22 7.02
C ALA A 747 8.31 -10.31 8.55
N ASN A 748 9.45 -9.95 9.14
CA ASN A 748 9.59 -9.87 10.61
C ASN A 748 8.60 -8.90 11.25
N LYS A 749 8.45 -7.70 10.69
CA LYS A 749 7.46 -6.71 11.17
C LYS A 749 6.04 -7.26 11.07
N VAL A 750 5.64 -7.79 9.91
CA VAL A 750 4.26 -8.25 9.67
C VAL A 750 3.89 -9.44 10.55
N LEU A 751 4.80 -10.41 10.74
CA LEU A 751 4.55 -11.55 11.62
C LEU A 751 4.54 -11.14 13.10
N ASN A 752 5.39 -10.20 13.52
CA ASN A 752 5.31 -9.64 14.88
C ASN A 752 4.00 -8.87 15.10
N MET A 753 3.53 -8.12 14.10
CA MET A 753 2.23 -7.43 14.18
C MET A 753 1.08 -8.42 14.24
N GLY A 754 1.01 -9.45 13.38
CA GLY A 754 -0.05 -10.47 13.45
C GLY A 754 -0.16 -11.13 14.83
N SER A 755 0.99 -11.45 15.43
CA SER A 755 1.11 -11.99 16.79
C SER A 755 0.59 -11.01 17.87
N ILE A 756 1.09 -9.77 17.88
CA ILE A 756 0.73 -8.75 18.89
C ILE A 756 -0.73 -8.28 18.73
N TYR A 757 -1.18 -7.98 17.52
CA TYR A 757 -2.55 -7.53 17.27
C TYR A 757 -3.59 -8.63 17.48
N GLY A 758 -3.22 -9.91 17.30
CA GLY A 758 -4.06 -11.04 17.67
C GLY A 758 -4.38 -11.07 19.17
N PHE A 759 -3.37 -10.92 20.02
CA PHE A 759 -3.58 -10.81 21.47
C PHE A 759 -4.29 -9.50 21.87
N TRP A 760 -3.88 -8.36 21.28
CA TRP A 760 -4.54 -7.05 21.48
C TRP A 760 -6.04 -7.10 21.21
N ARG A 761 -6.44 -7.83 20.16
CA ARG A 761 -7.84 -8.06 19.78
C ARG A 761 -8.59 -8.92 20.80
N GLN A 762 -7.95 -9.93 21.40
CA GLN A 762 -8.55 -10.74 22.46
C GLN A 762 -8.84 -9.90 23.71
N ILE A 763 -7.86 -9.12 24.21
CA ILE A 763 -8.03 -8.33 25.44
C ILE A 763 -8.92 -7.07 25.27
N ASN A 764 -9.26 -6.69 24.04
CA ASN A 764 -10.17 -5.59 23.68
C ASN A 764 -11.40 -6.05 22.89
N LYS A 765 -11.86 -7.30 23.07
CA LYS A 765 -13.00 -7.83 22.32
C LYS A 765 -14.28 -7.03 22.56
N GLU A 766 -14.70 -6.87 23.82
CA GLU A 766 -16.00 -6.30 24.18
C GLU A 766 -16.15 -4.82 23.76
N PRO A 767 -15.16 -3.92 23.98
CA PRO A 767 -15.27 -2.53 23.54
C PRO A 767 -15.36 -2.36 22.02
N LYS A 768 -14.89 -3.34 21.23
CA LYS A 768 -14.99 -3.32 19.76
C LYS A 768 -16.36 -3.77 19.24
N GLU A 769 -17.22 -4.41 20.03
CA GLU A 769 -18.47 -5.01 19.51
C GLU A 769 -19.44 -3.96 18.94
N ALA A 770 -19.56 -2.79 19.57
CA ALA A 770 -20.40 -1.69 19.06
C ALA A 770 -19.95 -1.23 17.66
N LYS A 771 -18.64 -1.00 17.48
CA LYS A 771 -18.04 -0.62 16.18
C LYS A 771 -18.21 -1.71 15.12
N GLN A 772 -18.08 -2.99 15.49
CA GLN A 772 -18.37 -4.12 14.60
C GLN A 772 -19.84 -4.17 14.16
N ARG A 773 -20.82 -3.90 15.05
CA ARG A 773 -22.24 -3.85 14.67
C ARG A 773 -22.54 -2.67 13.74
N TYR A 774 -21.92 -1.51 13.99
CA TYR A 774 -22.04 -0.34 13.12
C TYR A 774 -21.51 -0.64 11.70
N ILE A 775 -20.34 -1.27 11.59
CA ILE A 775 -19.76 -1.72 10.31
C ILE A 775 -20.65 -2.78 9.62
N GLN A 776 -21.17 -3.76 10.37
CA GLN A 776 -22.08 -4.78 9.83
C GLN A 776 -23.37 -4.16 9.27
N MET A 777 -23.93 -3.15 9.94
CA MET A 777 -25.09 -2.39 9.46
C MET A 777 -24.74 -1.61 8.18
N PHE A 778 -23.62 -0.90 8.17
CA PHE A 778 -23.14 -0.10 7.03
C PHE A 778 -22.89 -0.96 5.78
N TYR A 779 -22.26 -2.13 5.95
CA TYR A 779 -22.12 -3.14 4.89
C TYR A 779 -23.48 -3.64 4.39
N SER A 780 -24.35 -4.06 5.32
CA SER A 780 -25.60 -4.76 4.99
C SER A 780 -26.64 -3.87 4.32
N LEU A 781 -26.71 -2.59 4.71
CA LEU A 781 -27.74 -1.65 4.26
C LEU A 781 -27.27 -0.72 3.14
N LEU A 782 -26.00 -0.29 3.16
CA LEU A 782 -25.46 0.60 2.14
C LEU A 782 -24.62 -0.15 1.10
N PHE A 783 -23.51 -0.78 1.50
CA PHE A 783 -22.59 -1.38 0.53
C PHE A 783 -23.27 -2.41 -0.38
N ARG A 784 -24.00 -3.38 0.19
CA ARG A 784 -24.67 -4.44 -0.60
C ARG A 784 -25.70 -3.87 -1.58
N LYS A 785 -26.34 -2.73 -1.26
CA LYS A 785 -27.27 -2.01 -2.15
C LYS A 785 -26.53 -1.31 -3.29
N LEU A 786 -25.43 -0.61 -2.98
CA LEU A 786 -24.59 0.04 -4.01
C LEU A 786 -24.00 -1.01 -4.96
N ALA A 787 -23.42 -2.09 -4.42
CA ALA A 787 -22.87 -3.19 -5.20
C ALA A 787 -23.91 -3.87 -6.10
N SER A 788 -25.17 -4.01 -5.65
CA SER A 788 -26.25 -4.57 -6.49
C SER A 788 -26.68 -3.68 -7.66
N ASN A 789 -26.29 -2.40 -7.68
CA ASN A 789 -26.56 -1.49 -8.79
C ASN A 789 -25.42 -1.49 -9.84
N VAL A 790 -24.27 -2.11 -9.56
CA VAL A 790 -23.13 -2.17 -10.50
C VAL A 790 -23.47 -3.11 -11.66
N PRO A 791 -23.42 -2.66 -12.93
CA PRO A 791 -23.82 -3.49 -14.06
C PRO A 791 -22.98 -4.76 -14.23
N ILE A 792 -23.62 -5.92 -14.09
CA ILE A 792 -22.98 -7.22 -14.38
C ILE A 792 -22.76 -7.34 -15.88
N LYS A 793 -21.49 -7.39 -16.30
CA LYS A 793 -21.12 -7.78 -17.67
C LYS A 793 -21.40 -9.26 -17.89
N VAL A 794 -22.61 -9.56 -18.37
CA VAL A 794 -22.97 -10.87 -18.91
C VAL A 794 -22.05 -11.14 -20.11
N PRO A 795 -21.30 -12.27 -20.16
CA PRO A 795 -20.56 -12.64 -21.35
C PRO A 795 -21.53 -12.86 -22.52
N GLU A 796 -21.20 -12.36 -23.71
CA GLU A 796 -21.94 -12.77 -24.91
C GLU A 796 -21.89 -14.30 -25.03
N PRO A 797 -23.01 -14.97 -25.37
CA PRO A 797 -22.98 -16.39 -25.64
C PRO A 797 -21.93 -16.68 -26.72
N LEU A 798 -21.09 -17.69 -26.49
CA LEU A 798 -20.15 -18.18 -27.50
C LEU A 798 -20.94 -18.46 -28.78
N GLN A 799 -20.74 -17.65 -29.83
CA GLN A 799 -21.15 -18.04 -31.16
C GLN A 799 -20.49 -19.39 -31.43
N SER A 800 -21.31 -20.43 -31.62
CA SER A 800 -20.80 -21.75 -31.95
C SER A 800 -19.91 -21.61 -33.16
N ALA A 801 -18.64 -22.01 -33.03
CA ALA A 801 -17.66 -21.85 -34.09
C ALA A 801 -18.24 -22.48 -35.37
N GLN A 802 -18.63 -21.63 -36.32
CA GLN A 802 -19.11 -22.10 -37.60
C GLN A 802 -17.95 -22.86 -38.22
N THR A 803 -18.14 -24.16 -38.44
CA THR A 803 -17.15 -25.01 -39.07
C THR A 803 -17.05 -24.61 -40.54
N SER A 804 -16.27 -23.57 -40.81
CA SER A 804 -15.78 -23.25 -42.14
C SER A 804 -15.24 -24.55 -42.75
N PRO A 805 -15.75 -24.99 -43.91
CA PRO A 805 -15.36 -26.27 -44.47
C PRO A 805 -13.86 -26.27 -44.73
N VAL A 806 -13.16 -27.27 -44.19
CA VAL A 806 -11.72 -27.46 -44.44
C VAL A 806 -11.55 -27.77 -45.91
N GLU A 807 -10.89 -26.88 -46.66
CA GLU A 807 -10.44 -27.17 -48.02
C GLU A 807 -9.40 -28.29 -47.97
N SER A 808 -9.83 -29.51 -48.31
CA SER A 808 -8.99 -30.70 -48.31
C SER A 808 -8.09 -30.72 -49.54
N GLN A 809 -6.87 -30.21 -49.39
CA GLN A 809 -5.78 -30.50 -50.32
C GLN A 809 -5.49 -32.01 -50.31
N GLN A 810 -6.00 -32.75 -51.31
CA GLN A 810 -5.62 -34.14 -51.55
C GLN A 810 -4.54 -34.23 -52.63
N PRO A 811 -3.60 -35.21 -52.56
CA PRO A 811 -2.54 -35.37 -53.54
C PRO A 811 -3.06 -35.92 -54.88
N ALA A 812 -2.40 -35.58 -55.98
CA ALA A 812 -2.76 -36.07 -57.31
C ALA A 812 -2.22 -37.49 -57.57
N ALA A 813 -3.11 -38.48 -57.78
CA ALA A 813 -2.76 -39.78 -58.38
C ALA A 813 -3.96 -40.47 -59.07
N ALA A 814 -3.78 -40.80 -60.35
CA ALA A 814 -4.36 -41.91 -61.12
C ALA A 814 -5.82 -42.41 -60.89
N THR A 815 -6.72 -42.01 -61.80
CA THR A 815 -7.65 -42.88 -62.60
C THR A 815 -8.32 -44.14 -61.97
N GLY A 816 -9.67 -44.21 -61.97
CA GLY A 816 -10.40 -45.48 -61.70
C GLY A 816 -11.95 -45.40 -61.70
N ILE A 817 -12.58 -45.59 -62.87
CA ILE A 817 -14.05 -45.57 -63.14
C ILE A 817 -14.87 -46.59 -62.31
N ALA A 818 -16.04 -46.20 -61.74
CA ALA A 818 -17.34 -46.93 -61.70
C ALA A 818 -18.34 -46.49 -60.57
N LYS A 819 -19.60 -46.99 -60.64
CA LYS A 819 -20.83 -46.71 -59.83
C LYS A 819 -21.63 -48.05 -59.66
N PRO A 820 -22.80 -48.15 -58.96
CA PRO A 820 -23.27 -47.55 -57.69
C PRO A 820 -24.16 -48.48 -56.77
N GLN A 821 -24.40 -48.08 -55.50
CA GLN A 821 -25.64 -48.33 -54.67
C GLN A 821 -26.09 -49.80 -54.37
N PRO A 822 -27.26 -50.07 -53.70
CA PRO A 822 -27.66 -49.84 -52.29
C PRO A 822 -28.13 -51.20 -51.62
N PRO A 823 -29.15 -51.36 -50.71
CA PRO A 823 -29.92 -50.50 -49.75
C PRO A 823 -30.14 -51.13 -48.32
N ALA A 824 -31.15 -50.63 -47.57
CA ALA A 824 -32.11 -51.36 -46.68
C ALA A 824 -31.90 -51.59 -45.14
N SER A 825 -32.33 -50.59 -44.35
CA SER A 825 -33.39 -50.63 -43.27
C SER A 825 -33.54 -51.78 -42.23
N ALA A 826 -33.77 -51.38 -40.96
CA ALA A 826 -34.57 -52.09 -39.94
C ALA A 826 -35.23 -51.10 -38.93
N VAL A 827 -36.22 -51.53 -38.12
CA VAL A 827 -37.12 -50.71 -37.25
C VAL A 827 -37.44 -51.44 -35.93
N ILE A 828 -37.77 -50.72 -34.82
CA ILE A 828 -38.59 -51.17 -33.66
C ILE A 828 -39.03 -49.94 -32.78
N ASP A 829 -39.99 -50.10 -31.84
CA ASP A 829 -41.04 -49.11 -31.55
C ASP A 829 -41.58 -49.08 -30.07
N LYS A 830 -41.88 -47.88 -29.51
CA LYS A 830 -42.87 -47.55 -28.41
C LYS A 830 -42.70 -48.07 -26.93
N PRO A 831 -43.55 -47.68 -25.93
CA PRO A 831 -44.24 -46.37 -25.64
C PRO A 831 -44.39 -45.93 -24.11
N ASN A 832 -44.79 -44.65 -23.91
CA ASN A 832 -45.68 -44.01 -22.88
C ASN A 832 -45.93 -44.53 -21.43
N GLN A 833 -46.04 -43.60 -20.45
CA GLN A 833 -47.27 -43.34 -19.65
C GLN A 833 -47.24 -42.04 -18.77
N GLN A 834 -48.25 -41.81 -17.90
CA GLN A 834 -48.64 -40.52 -17.25
C GLN A 834 -49.12 -40.77 -15.77
N GLU A 835 -49.68 -39.88 -14.91
CA GLU A 835 -50.21 -38.49 -14.95
C GLU A 835 -50.44 -37.89 -13.52
N LYS A 836 -50.96 -36.63 -13.42
CA LYS A 836 -51.82 -36.01 -12.36
C LYS A 836 -51.35 -35.73 -10.90
N THR A 837 -51.09 -34.44 -10.65
CA THR A 837 -51.77 -33.49 -9.71
C THR A 837 -52.18 -33.86 -8.25
N ALA A 838 -51.74 -33.05 -7.27
CA ALA A 838 -52.48 -32.72 -6.03
C ALA A 838 -52.02 -31.37 -5.40
N GLN A 839 -52.83 -30.75 -4.52
CA GLN A 839 -52.54 -29.49 -3.81
C GLN A 839 -52.63 -29.66 -2.28
N GLN A 840 -51.86 -28.90 -1.48
CA GLN A 840 -52.43 -27.92 -0.49
C GLN A 840 -51.42 -27.20 0.45
N LYS A 841 -51.86 -25.99 0.86
CA LYS A 841 -51.63 -25.27 2.14
C LYS A 841 -50.32 -24.53 2.43
N LYS A 842 -50.52 -23.30 2.93
CA LYS A 842 -49.54 -22.29 3.35
C LYS A 842 -48.96 -22.59 4.75
N ARG A 843 -47.72 -22.16 5.01
CA ARG A 843 -47.34 -21.55 6.30
C ARG A 843 -46.17 -20.56 6.12
N HIS A 844 -46.14 -19.50 6.91
CA HIS A 844 -45.03 -18.53 6.91
C HIS A 844 -43.80 -19.10 7.63
N VAL A 845 -42.63 -18.91 7.02
CA VAL A 845 -41.39 -18.59 7.75
C VAL A 845 -40.64 -17.52 6.95
N ARG A 846 -40.34 -16.37 7.55
CA ARG A 846 -39.34 -15.44 7.00
C ARG A 846 -37.97 -16.09 7.14
N LYS A 847 -37.33 -16.49 6.03
CA LYS A 847 -35.88 -16.74 6.01
C LYS A 847 -35.18 -15.56 5.35
N THR A 848 -34.70 -14.64 6.18
CA THR A 848 -33.66 -13.68 5.78
C THR A 848 -32.44 -14.47 5.35
N MET A 849 -32.01 -14.34 4.10
CA MET A 849 -30.81 -15.02 3.61
C MET A 849 -29.80 -13.97 3.16
N THR A 850 -28.78 -13.77 3.99
CA THR A 850 -27.64 -12.90 3.69
C THR A 850 -26.81 -13.55 2.59
N VAL A 851 -26.64 -12.86 1.46
CA VAL A 851 -25.92 -13.38 0.29
C VAL A 851 -24.70 -12.52 0.03
N ILE A 852 -23.54 -13.03 0.46
CA ILE A 852 -22.21 -12.42 0.35
C ILE A 852 -22.08 -11.15 1.21
#